data_AF-A0A1Y3N2Q2-F1
#
_entry.id   AF-A0A1Y3N2Q2-F1
#
_cell.length_a   1.000
_cell.length_b   1.000
_cell.length_c   1.000
_cell.angle_alpha   90.00
_cell.angle_beta   90.00
_cell.angle_gamma   90.00
#
_symmetry.space_group_name_H-M   'P 1'
#
loop_
_entity.id
_entity.type
_entity.pdbx_description
1 polymer ?
#
loop_
_entity_poly.entity_id
_entity_poly.type
_entity_poly.pdbx_seq_one_letter_code
_entity_poly.pdbx_strand_id
1 'polypeptide(L)'
;MSNGQMVIGIVGSIIPMNYYNEYGELTGFEYDFANELCSRLGIDPLFRIIDWDKKEKELQNKTIDCIWNSLTITEQRRKNMAFTIPYVNNKQVIVINKSNASKYTNIKSLKSAKFTALIGSTNEATIKSNKFLSQAKYEPSDTIEQTFENLRQGKCDAIVSDYVIAKSTIAKSIYSDLMIIKGIDIGHEEFGIGFRLNSDMTEKINFIIMDMMVDNTLATIAKKYDLTELYVSAIKTDSNYIMNKKELIIGIVDDRIPMNYYNNTSELIGFDTEFAKAVCQKLNITPKFKNIDWANKEFELKSRNIDCIWSSLSVTEQRRSTMKFSRIYMTNKQSIIIRNSDKSKYINLYSLADSGVKISAVISSTGEEVIKSNPYLINANLIESSTIEEMLIELKKGTYDAIVMDYTLAKANVESGEYSDLMIIPDIDLANETYAIGFRVGSDMTVKINEKIKELIADNTLLNLAKKYGLTDLYESVETVTGISDAAYIMGNGEIVIGIKENNKPFSYEEEGVLIGFDVELTSTLYKNLGIDVKYVVLKDWSKKEEKLISKEIDCIMNGIMNTSDLTKNVKFGGVIINNKQAVIIHRSNQLRYPNLESLSGSKIAAIKDSTGAKVSKDNAFLKKAALTEINSQENIMDLLVKGTYDAIILDYLNAKNSIATGNYSNLVILEIIDATYQEYGYSYRSGSDMVKITNKENMKMISDGSYNNIVMNYPDLIDVFNLLDSRDYLNVIASGRMNIGISIKEPLNYINNKNELIGFDTEFANEVSKRLGVEPVFHIINWNEKENELLLKDVDCIWSGLTVTEERREKMKFSRVYVHNRRVALIHKSDANKYKNIESLSKAKLSAVIGSTGEQAIKSNSYLKKANYIGSVSNTEAINQLNKGKYDAVIIDYSIAKSATKNKEYADLMIVDNLDLGDDEYAVGFRINSDLTVKINEIIQDLFEEKWINNIADKYGMSDVLFKNTDSDAKYIMNNGQIVIGIEGSIIPMSYYNEYGELTGFDYDFANEVCSRLGIDPIFRVIDWDKKEKELQNKTIDCIWNSLTITEQRRKSMKFSIPYVTNKQAIVINKSNASKYTNLESLKSAKITALIGSSNEAIIKSNKYLSQAKYEASGTIELSFENLKQGKFDATVTDF
;
A
#
# COMPACT_ATOMS: atom_id res chain seq x y z
N MET A 1 -36.22 13.67 -19.58
CA MET A 1 -36.35 12.66 -20.66
C MET A 1 -37.29 11.58 -20.16
N SER A 2 -38.45 11.36 -20.79
CA SER A 2 -39.50 10.46 -20.27
C SER A 2 -39.33 8.99 -20.68
N ASN A 3 -38.39 8.69 -21.57
CA ASN A 3 -38.26 7.38 -22.22
C ASN A 3 -36.97 6.64 -21.85
N GLY A 4 -36.19 7.14 -20.87
CA GLY A 4 -34.93 6.51 -20.44
C GLY A 4 -33.78 6.54 -21.45
N GLN A 5 -33.87 7.34 -22.51
CA GLN A 5 -32.86 7.40 -23.58
C GLN A 5 -32.49 8.84 -23.96
N MET A 6 -31.24 9.05 -24.39
CA MET A 6 -30.76 10.30 -25.00
C MET A 6 -30.46 10.08 -26.48
N VAL A 7 -31.16 10.78 -27.38
CA VAL A 7 -30.95 10.64 -28.83
C VAL A 7 -29.79 11.54 -29.29
N ILE A 8 -28.71 10.94 -29.75
CA ILE A 8 -27.45 11.62 -30.09
C ILE A 8 -27.32 11.71 -31.61
N GLY A 9 -27.28 12.93 -32.15
CA GLY A 9 -27.07 13.18 -33.58
C GLY A 9 -25.59 13.10 -33.96
N ILE A 10 -25.27 12.20 -34.89
CA ILE A 10 -23.92 11.96 -35.45
C ILE A 10 -23.92 11.98 -36.98
N VAL A 11 -22.73 12.04 -37.60
CA VAL A 11 -22.56 11.88 -39.06
C VAL A 11 -21.40 10.96 -39.37
N GLY A 12 -21.60 10.05 -40.34
CA GLY A 12 -20.53 9.27 -41.00
C GLY A 12 -19.52 8.59 -40.05
N SER A 13 -18.31 8.33 -40.56
CA SER A 13 -17.17 7.86 -39.75
C SER A 13 -16.10 8.96 -39.67
N ILE A 14 -15.82 9.43 -38.46
CA ILE A 14 -14.73 10.34 -38.10
C ILE A 14 -13.82 9.59 -37.14
N ILE A 15 -12.71 9.04 -37.64
CA ILE A 15 -11.74 8.31 -36.82
C ILE A 15 -10.84 9.32 -36.07
N PRO A 16 -10.61 9.17 -34.74
CA PRO A 16 -11.08 8.13 -33.83
C PRO A 16 -12.33 8.54 -33.01
N MET A 17 -13.06 9.57 -33.41
CA MET A 17 -14.14 10.21 -32.65
C MET A 17 -15.44 9.39 -32.62
N ASN A 18 -16.06 9.17 -33.78
CA ASN A 18 -17.24 8.30 -33.98
C ASN A 18 -17.08 7.59 -35.32
N TYR A 19 -16.88 6.29 -35.35
CA TYR A 19 -16.66 5.52 -36.59
C TYR A 19 -17.13 4.08 -36.47
N TYR A 20 -17.34 3.42 -37.61
CA TYR A 20 -17.65 1.99 -37.63
C TYR A 20 -16.37 1.17 -37.71
N ASN A 21 -16.21 0.18 -36.82
CA ASN A 21 -15.08 -0.74 -36.83
C ASN A 21 -15.17 -1.74 -38.00
N GLU A 22 -14.20 -2.65 -38.08
CA GLU A 22 -14.16 -3.69 -39.13
C GLU A 22 -15.33 -4.68 -39.10
N TYR A 23 -16.05 -4.75 -37.96
CA TYR A 23 -17.25 -5.57 -37.78
C TYR A 23 -18.55 -4.80 -38.12
N GLY A 24 -18.45 -3.52 -38.49
CA GLY A 24 -19.61 -2.67 -38.78
C GLY A 24 -20.30 -2.11 -37.54
N GLU A 25 -19.65 -2.15 -36.38
CA GLU A 25 -20.18 -1.64 -35.11
C GLU A 25 -19.70 -0.21 -34.86
N LEU A 26 -20.60 0.66 -34.36
CA LEU A 26 -20.24 2.03 -33.99
C LEU A 26 -19.32 2.02 -32.76
N THR A 27 -18.18 2.70 -32.86
CA THR A 27 -17.21 2.88 -31.79
C THR A 27 -16.52 4.24 -31.92
N GLY A 28 -15.68 4.60 -30.95
CA GLY A 28 -14.90 5.84 -30.98
C GLY A 28 -14.90 6.56 -29.65
N PHE A 29 -14.09 7.60 -29.54
CA PHE A 29 -13.97 8.43 -28.34
C PHE A 29 -15.30 9.01 -27.88
N GLU A 30 -16.07 9.64 -28.78
CA GLU A 30 -17.36 10.25 -28.44
C GLU A 30 -18.44 9.20 -28.18
N TYR A 31 -18.33 8.03 -28.79
CA TYR A 31 -19.19 6.88 -28.52
C TYR A 31 -18.99 6.35 -27.09
N ASP A 32 -17.75 6.03 -26.71
CA ASP A 32 -17.43 5.54 -25.36
C ASP A 32 -17.75 6.60 -24.30
N PHE A 33 -17.45 7.86 -24.60
CA PHE A 33 -17.77 8.98 -23.72
C PHE A 33 -19.29 9.14 -23.54
N ALA A 34 -20.08 9.05 -24.60
CA ALA A 34 -21.52 9.11 -24.51
C ALA A 34 -22.12 7.93 -23.72
N ASN A 35 -21.59 6.72 -23.87
CA ASN A 35 -22.03 5.56 -23.09
C ASN A 35 -21.78 5.74 -21.59
N GLU A 36 -20.56 6.12 -21.22
CA GLU A 36 -20.20 6.35 -19.81
C GLU A 36 -21.04 7.49 -19.20
N LEU A 37 -21.19 8.60 -19.94
CA LEU A 37 -21.95 9.75 -19.48
C LEU A 37 -23.44 9.43 -19.30
N CYS A 38 -24.04 8.71 -20.25
CA CYS A 38 -25.43 8.26 -20.16
C CYS A 38 -25.64 7.26 -19.01
N SER A 39 -24.68 6.35 -18.79
CA SER A 39 -24.70 5.43 -17.65
C SER A 39 -24.78 6.17 -16.31
N ARG A 40 -23.97 7.23 -16.14
CA ARG A 40 -24.02 8.09 -14.93
C ARG A 40 -25.33 8.85 -14.77
N LEU A 41 -26.03 9.13 -15.87
CA LEU A 41 -27.37 9.70 -15.88
C LEU A 41 -28.48 8.66 -15.66
N GLY A 42 -28.16 7.37 -15.66
CA GLY A 42 -29.14 6.29 -15.60
C GLY A 42 -30.03 6.20 -16.85
N ILE A 43 -29.49 6.52 -18.03
CA ILE A 43 -30.19 6.48 -19.32
C ILE A 43 -29.33 5.79 -20.39
N ASP A 44 -29.91 5.41 -21.52
CA ASP A 44 -29.18 4.80 -22.64
C ASP A 44 -28.92 5.81 -23.77
N PRO A 45 -27.72 5.82 -24.40
CA PRO A 45 -27.48 6.60 -25.60
C PRO A 45 -28.10 5.93 -26.84
N LEU A 46 -28.79 6.70 -27.67
CA LEU A 46 -29.29 6.27 -28.98
C LEU A 46 -28.66 7.11 -30.10
N PHE A 47 -27.67 6.56 -30.79
CA PHE A 47 -26.99 7.24 -31.88
C PHE A 47 -27.83 7.25 -33.16
N ARG A 48 -27.97 8.42 -33.77
CA ARG A 48 -28.72 8.62 -35.00
C ARG A 48 -27.87 9.36 -36.03
N ILE A 49 -27.66 8.72 -37.18
CA ILE A 49 -27.09 9.39 -38.35
C ILE A 49 -28.07 10.47 -38.82
N ILE A 50 -27.59 11.70 -38.91
CA ILE A 50 -28.37 12.84 -39.39
C ILE A 50 -27.72 13.46 -40.63
N ASP A 51 -28.54 14.18 -41.40
CA ASP A 51 -28.05 15.10 -42.42
C ASP A 51 -27.40 16.31 -41.72
N TRP A 52 -26.07 16.44 -41.82
CA TRP A 52 -25.30 17.45 -41.09
C TRP A 52 -25.68 18.89 -41.46
N ASP A 53 -26.17 19.11 -42.69
CA ASP A 53 -26.66 20.42 -43.13
C ASP A 53 -27.99 20.79 -42.45
N LYS A 54 -28.69 19.80 -41.89
CA LYS A 54 -29.96 19.97 -41.18
C LYS A 54 -29.85 19.79 -39.67
N LYS A 55 -28.66 19.57 -39.09
CA LYS A 55 -28.46 19.27 -37.66
C LYS A 55 -29.16 20.25 -36.70
N GLU A 56 -29.14 21.56 -36.97
CA GLU A 56 -29.82 22.54 -36.13
C GLU A 56 -31.34 22.35 -36.20
N LYS A 57 -31.89 22.04 -37.39
CA LYS A 57 -33.31 21.77 -37.58
C LYS A 57 -33.73 20.46 -36.91
N GLU A 58 -32.93 19.41 -36.98
CA GLU A 58 -33.15 18.14 -36.27
C GLU A 58 -33.18 18.36 -34.75
N LEU A 59 -32.22 19.12 -34.22
CA LEU A 59 -32.14 19.47 -32.80
C LEU A 59 -33.37 20.27 -32.33
N GLN A 60 -33.83 21.25 -33.12
CA GLN A 60 -35.00 22.07 -32.81
C GLN A 60 -36.33 21.30 -32.96
N ASN A 61 -36.44 20.43 -33.96
CA ASN A 61 -37.58 19.55 -34.16
C ASN A 61 -37.67 18.41 -33.14
N LYS A 62 -36.69 18.32 -32.23
CA LYS A 62 -36.58 17.27 -31.20
C LYS A 62 -36.49 15.86 -31.79
N THR A 63 -36.01 15.72 -33.02
CA THR A 63 -35.69 14.41 -33.57
C THR A 63 -34.40 13.87 -32.93
N ILE A 64 -33.50 14.75 -32.50
CA ILE A 64 -32.34 14.45 -31.63
C ILE A 64 -32.39 15.31 -30.37
N ASP A 65 -31.73 14.86 -29.30
CA ASP A 65 -31.61 15.60 -28.04
C ASP A 65 -30.35 16.45 -27.97
N CYS A 66 -29.27 15.96 -28.57
CA CYS A 66 -28.01 16.66 -28.68
C CYS A 66 -27.28 16.36 -29.99
N ILE A 67 -26.34 17.22 -30.34
CA ILE A 67 -25.36 17.01 -31.40
C ILE A 67 -24.02 16.72 -30.72
N TRP A 68 -23.47 15.52 -30.94
CA TRP A 68 -22.26 15.05 -30.29
C TRP A 68 -21.37 14.31 -31.30
N ASN A 69 -20.73 15.10 -32.16
CA ASN A 69 -19.96 14.59 -33.28
C ASN A 69 -18.87 15.59 -33.71
N SER A 70 -17.91 15.81 -32.81
CA SER A 70 -16.78 16.72 -32.96
C SER A 70 -17.23 18.15 -33.28
N LEU A 71 -18.27 18.60 -32.58
CA LEU A 71 -18.93 19.86 -32.89
C LEU A 71 -18.11 21.04 -32.32
N THR A 72 -17.45 21.78 -33.21
CA THR A 72 -16.74 23.02 -32.83
C THR A 72 -17.67 24.03 -32.17
N ILE A 73 -17.27 24.51 -30.99
CA ILE A 73 -17.90 25.63 -30.30
C ILE A 73 -17.52 26.92 -31.01
N THR A 74 -18.50 27.68 -31.46
CA THR A 74 -18.28 29.02 -32.04
C THR A 74 -19.32 30.00 -31.51
N GLU A 75 -18.97 31.28 -31.45
CA GLU A 75 -19.91 32.35 -31.06
C GLU A 75 -21.17 32.37 -31.93
N GLN A 76 -21.04 32.05 -33.23
CA GLN A 76 -22.19 31.99 -34.12
C GLN A 76 -23.11 30.81 -33.79
N ARG A 77 -22.56 29.64 -33.40
CA ARG A 77 -23.38 28.50 -32.95
C ARG A 77 -24.00 28.76 -31.58
N ARG A 78 -23.29 29.41 -30.65
CA ARG A 78 -23.80 29.77 -29.30
C ARG A 78 -25.09 30.60 -29.35
N LYS A 79 -25.34 31.34 -30.43
CA LYS A 79 -26.61 32.08 -30.63
C LYS A 79 -27.82 31.18 -30.83
N ASN A 80 -27.64 29.95 -31.32
CA ASN A 80 -28.72 29.06 -31.76
C ASN A 80 -28.80 27.74 -30.97
N MET A 81 -27.79 27.42 -30.17
CA MET A 81 -27.72 26.21 -29.34
C MET A 81 -26.91 26.46 -28.06
N ALA A 82 -27.26 25.76 -26.99
CA ALA A 82 -26.46 25.71 -25.77
C ALA A 82 -25.31 24.71 -25.95
N PHE A 83 -24.18 24.95 -25.28
CA PHE A 83 -23.02 24.06 -25.33
C PHE A 83 -22.61 23.66 -23.92
N THR A 84 -22.17 22.41 -23.79
CA THR A 84 -21.42 21.98 -22.61
C THR A 84 -20.09 22.73 -22.49
N ILE A 85 -19.39 22.51 -21.38
CA ILE A 85 -17.95 22.75 -21.31
C ILE A 85 -17.26 21.97 -22.44
N PRO A 86 -16.15 22.50 -22.98
CA PRO A 86 -15.40 21.80 -24.01
C PRO A 86 -14.78 20.52 -23.44
N TYR A 87 -14.80 19.44 -24.22
CA TYR A 87 -14.22 18.15 -23.83
C TYR A 87 -12.96 17.78 -24.63
N VAL A 88 -12.71 18.48 -25.74
CA VAL A 88 -11.48 18.38 -26.54
C VAL A 88 -11.07 19.80 -26.94
N ASN A 89 -9.81 20.14 -26.75
CA ASN A 89 -9.19 21.34 -27.30
C ASN A 89 -8.34 20.94 -28.51
N ASN A 90 -8.98 20.99 -29.67
CA ASN A 90 -8.40 20.66 -30.96
C ASN A 90 -7.60 21.85 -31.53
N LYS A 91 -6.77 21.57 -32.52
CA LYS A 91 -6.06 22.59 -33.32
C LYS A 91 -6.27 22.31 -34.80
N GLN A 92 -6.29 23.35 -35.62
CA GLN A 92 -6.26 23.17 -37.06
C GLN A 92 -4.81 23.06 -37.54
N VAL A 93 -4.58 22.17 -38.51
CA VAL A 93 -3.25 21.93 -39.07
C VAL A 93 -3.26 21.94 -40.58
N ILE A 94 -2.07 22.15 -41.14
CA ILE A 94 -1.84 22.10 -42.57
C ILE A 94 -1.19 20.77 -42.93
N VAL A 95 -1.82 20.04 -43.85
CA VAL A 95 -1.30 18.79 -44.39
C VAL A 95 -0.80 19.02 -45.81
N ILE A 96 0.37 18.50 -46.13
CA ILE A 96 1.01 18.56 -47.46
C ILE A 96 1.52 17.17 -47.87
N ASN A 97 1.87 17.01 -49.14
CA ASN A 97 2.70 15.88 -49.56
C ASN A 97 4.15 16.07 -49.05
N LYS A 98 4.79 15.00 -48.57
CA LYS A 98 6.17 14.99 -48.07
C LYS A 98 7.18 15.54 -49.09
N SER A 99 6.94 15.31 -50.39
CA SER A 99 7.78 15.87 -51.46
C SER A 99 7.79 17.41 -51.49
N ASN A 100 6.77 18.06 -50.93
CA ASN A 100 6.67 19.52 -50.84
C ASN A 100 7.26 20.10 -49.53
N ALA A 101 7.83 19.27 -48.64
CA ALA A 101 8.31 19.73 -47.34
C ALA A 101 9.39 20.84 -47.42
N SER A 102 10.26 20.79 -48.43
CA SER A 102 11.28 21.82 -48.67
C SER A 102 10.69 23.11 -49.26
N LYS A 103 9.54 23.01 -49.94
CA LYS A 103 8.83 24.13 -50.58
C LYS A 103 7.97 24.89 -49.57
N TYR A 104 7.28 24.18 -48.69
CA TYR A 104 6.36 24.75 -47.70
C TYR A 104 6.87 24.56 -46.27
N THR A 105 7.71 25.48 -45.82
CA THR A 105 8.41 25.40 -44.52
C THR A 105 7.78 26.26 -43.43
N ASN A 106 6.92 27.22 -43.78
CA ASN A 106 6.26 28.14 -42.85
C ASN A 106 5.00 28.78 -43.45
N ILE A 107 4.20 29.47 -42.64
CA ILE A 107 2.92 30.07 -43.07
C ILE A 107 3.04 31.06 -44.25
N LYS A 108 4.18 31.76 -44.40
CA LYS A 108 4.39 32.71 -45.52
C LYS A 108 4.63 31.98 -46.84
N SER A 109 5.29 30.82 -46.82
CA SER A 109 5.56 30.01 -48.02
C SER A 109 4.28 29.46 -48.67
N LEU A 110 3.17 29.40 -47.91
CA LEU A 110 1.89 28.86 -48.35
C LEU A 110 1.04 29.85 -49.16
N LYS A 111 1.44 31.12 -49.29
CA LYS A 111 0.71 32.13 -50.08
C LYS A 111 0.51 31.74 -51.54
N SER A 112 1.42 30.96 -52.12
CA SER A 112 1.36 30.52 -53.51
C SER A 112 0.84 29.09 -53.68
N ALA A 113 0.41 28.45 -52.59
CA ALA A 113 -0.11 27.09 -52.63
C ALA A 113 -1.53 27.07 -53.22
N LYS A 114 -1.92 25.92 -53.74
CA LYS A 114 -3.31 25.58 -54.02
C LYS A 114 -3.91 24.83 -52.82
N PHE A 115 -4.89 25.41 -52.14
CA PHE A 115 -5.58 24.85 -50.99
C PHE A 115 -6.91 24.20 -51.35
N THR A 116 -7.29 23.18 -50.59
CA THR A 116 -8.66 22.67 -50.51
C THR A 116 -9.08 22.42 -49.06
N ALA A 117 -10.39 22.47 -48.80
CA ALA A 117 -11.03 22.12 -47.54
C ALA A 117 -12.51 21.78 -47.81
N LEU A 118 -13.12 21.06 -46.87
CA LEU A 118 -14.54 20.76 -46.91
C LEU A 118 -15.36 22.05 -46.96
N ILE A 119 -16.29 22.14 -47.92
CA ILE A 119 -17.17 23.31 -48.07
C ILE A 119 -18.02 23.53 -46.80
N GLY A 120 -18.13 24.78 -46.35
CA GLY A 120 -18.91 25.14 -45.17
C GLY A 120 -18.27 24.78 -43.82
N SER A 121 -17.05 24.23 -43.82
CA SER A 121 -16.32 23.89 -42.59
C SER A 121 -15.61 25.10 -41.96
N THR A 122 -15.22 24.97 -40.70
CA THR A 122 -14.33 25.94 -40.05
C THR A 122 -12.94 25.96 -40.70
N ASN A 123 -12.48 24.83 -41.24
CA ASN A 123 -11.24 24.74 -42.02
C ASN A 123 -11.25 25.66 -43.26
N GLU A 124 -12.38 25.74 -43.97
CA GLU A 124 -12.58 26.69 -45.07
C GLU A 124 -12.56 28.15 -44.57
N ALA A 125 -13.20 28.43 -43.44
CA ALA A 125 -13.21 29.76 -42.85
C ALA A 125 -11.78 30.22 -42.48
N THR A 126 -10.94 29.32 -41.98
CA THR A 126 -9.53 29.59 -41.67
C THR A 126 -8.72 29.92 -42.92
N ILE A 127 -8.92 29.19 -44.02
CA ILE A 127 -8.26 29.52 -45.30
C ILE A 127 -8.66 30.93 -45.75
N LYS A 128 -9.96 31.26 -45.66
CA LYS A 128 -10.50 32.54 -46.14
C LYS A 128 -10.14 33.74 -45.25
N SER A 129 -9.98 33.53 -43.94
CA SER A 129 -9.76 34.61 -42.97
C SER A 129 -8.30 34.81 -42.58
N ASN A 130 -7.46 33.77 -42.67
CA ASN A 130 -6.05 33.88 -42.31
C ASN A 130 -5.30 34.80 -43.28
N LYS A 131 -4.51 35.74 -42.73
CA LYS A 131 -3.77 36.77 -43.49
C LYS A 131 -2.91 36.22 -44.62
N PHE A 132 -2.37 35.00 -44.48
CA PHE A 132 -1.48 34.38 -45.47
C PHE A 132 -2.24 33.40 -46.37
N LEU A 133 -3.10 32.56 -45.79
CA LEU A 133 -3.83 31.54 -46.55
C LEU A 133 -4.86 32.15 -47.49
N SER A 134 -5.43 33.30 -47.16
CA SER A 134 -6.39 34.02 -48.00
C SER A 134 -5.81 34.51 -49.33
N GLN A 135 -4.48 34.54 -49.46
CA GLN A 135 -3.77 34.91 -50.70
C GLN A 135 -3.57 33.70 -51.63
N ALA A 136 -3.76 32.48 -51.12
CA ALA A 136 -3.56 31.23 -51.83
C ALA A 136 -4.75 30.89 -52.74
N LYS A 137 -4.53 30.06 -53.77
CA LYS A 137 -5.63 29.61 -54.63
C LYS A 137 -6.46 28.59 -53.85
N TYR A 138 -7.75 28.83 -53.66
CA TYR A 138 -8.64 27.92 -52.93
C TYR A 138 -9.67 27.27 -53.87
N GLU A 139 -9.81 25.94 -53.79
CA GLU A 139 -10.86 25.17 -54.45
C GLU A 139 -11.55 24.27 -53.41
N PRO A 140 -12.87 24.38 -53.18
CA PRO A 140 -13.56 23.59 -52.16
C PRO A 140 -13.68 22.10 -52.56
N SER A 141 -13.94 21.25 -51.57
CA SER A 141 -14.28 19.83 -51.74
C SER A 141 -15.59 19.48 -51.01
N ASP A 142 -16.30 18.48 -51.52
CA ASP A 142 -17.62 18.09 -51.01
C ASP A 142 -17.56 17.15 -49.80
N THR A 143 -16.47 16.38 -49.64
CA THR A 143 -16.28 15.44 -48.52
C THR A 143 -14.87 15.49 -47.93
N ILE A 144 -14.71 15.00 -46.70
CA ILE A 144 -13.40 14.89 -46.03
C ILE A 144 -12.48 13.96 -46.84
N GLU A 145 -13.00 12.83 -47.31
CA GLU A 145 -12.24 11.86 -48.13
C GLU A 145 -11.74 12.51 -49.42
N GLN A 146 -12.60 13.27 -50.12
CA GLN A 146 -12.22 13.96 -51.34
C GLN A 146 -11.15 15.03 -51.08
N THR A 147 -11.17 15.65 -49.91
CA THR A 147 -10.16 16.64 -49.47
C THR A 147 -8.77 16.02 -49.40
N PHE A 148 -8.62 14.89 -48.72
CA PHE A 148 -7.34 14.18 -48.61
C PHE A 148 -6.92 13.53 -49.93
N GLU A 149 -7.87 13.01 -50.72
CA GLU A 149 -7.57 12.40 -52.02
C GLU A 149 -7.08 13.42 -53.05
N ASN A 150 -7.65 14.64 -53.04
CA ASN A 150 -7.16 15.75 -53.86
C ASN A 150 -5.71 16.11 -53.53
N LEU A 151 -5.32 16.07 -52.24
CA LEU A 151 -3.95 16.31 -51.82
C LEU A 151 -3.02 15.16 -52.25
N ARG A 152 -3.44 13.93 -52.01
CA ARG A 152 -2.68 12.72 -52.37
C ARG A 152 -2.40 12.65 -53.87
N GLN A 153 -3.38 12.98 -54.70
CA GLN A 153 -3.26 12.99 -56.17
C GLN A 153 -2.52 14.22 -56.71
N GLY A 154 -2.08 15.16 -55.86
CA GLY A 154 -1.42 16.40 -56.28
C GLY A 154 -2.33 17.41 -56.99
N LYS A 155 -3.66 17.27 -56.87
CA LYS A 155 -4.63 18.26 -57.38
C LYS A 155 -4.61 19.57 -56.61
N CYS A 156 -4.06 19.55 -55.39
CA CYS A 156 -3.79 20.69 -54.54
C CYS A 156 -2.42 20.51 -53.85
N ASP A 157 -1.86 21.60 -53.34
CA ASP A 157 -0.56 21.63 -52.67
C ASP A 157 -0.66 21.38 -51.15
N ALA A 158 -1.77 21.80 -50.54
CA ALA A 158 -2.00 21.78 -49.10
C ALA A 158 -3.50 21.71 -48.77
N ILE A 159 -3.83 21.19 -47.59
CA ILE A 159 -5.19 21.26 -47.02
C ILE A 159 -5.14 21.78 -45.59
N VAL A 160 -6.23 22.41 -45.15
CA VAL A 160 -6.46 22.69 -43.72
C VAL A 160 -7.42 21.63 -43.19
N SER A 161 -7.05 20.99 -42.08
CA SER A 161 -7.85 19.94 -41.44
C SER A 161 -7.66 19.99 -39.93
N ASP A 162 -8.67 19.49 -39.21
CA ASP A 162 -8.58 19.28 -37.77
C ASP A 162 -7.47 18.30 -37.44
N TYR A 163 -6.66 18.61 -36.43
CA TYR A 163 -5.49 17.81 -36.08
C TYR A 163 -5.84 16.34 -35.82
N VAL A 164 -6.97 16.09 -35.14
CA VAL A 164 -7.49 14.74 -34.89
C VAL A 164 -7.71 13.96 -36.19
N ILE A 165 -8.36 14.60 -37.17
CA ILE A 165 -8.70 13.99 -38.47
C ILE A 165 -7.44 13.83 -39.33
N ALA A 166 -6.57 14.83 -39.34
CA ALA A 166 -5.30 14.77 -40.04
C ALA A 166 -4.42 13.63 -39.53
N LYS A 167 -4.23 13.54 -38.20
CA LYS A 167 -3.42 12.51 -37.54
C LYS A 167 -3.93 11.11 -37.86
N SER A 168 -5.24 10.87 -37.74
CA SER A 168 -5.83 9.56 -38.02
C SER A 168 -5.80 9.19 -39.51
N THR A 169 -5.97 10.17 -40.40
CA THR A 169 -6.01 9.93 -41.85
C THR A 169 -4.63 9.63 -42.42
N ILE A 170 -3.60 10.41 -42.07
CA ILE A 170 -2.24 10.21 -42.60
C ILE A 170 -1.59 8.92 -42.10
N ALA A 171 -2.07 8.35 -40.99
CA ALA A 171 -1.60 7.07 -40.46
C ALA A 171 -1.98 5.88 -41.36
N LYS A 172 -2.99 6.03 -42.24
CA LYS A 172 -3.38 4.98 -43.19
C LYS A 172 -2.32 4.83 -44.27
N SER A 173 -1.98 3.58 -44.63
CA SER A 173 -0.92 3.26 -45.60
C SER A 173 -1.04 4.02 -46.93
N ILE A 174 -2.27 4.20 -47.42
CA ILE A 174 -2.55 4.93 -48.67
C ILE A 174 -2.20 6.43 -48.61
N TYR A 175 -2.10 7.01 -47.41
CA TYR A 175 -1.74 8.42 -47.19
C TYR A 175 -0.34 8.59 -46.59
N SER A 176 0.50 7.54 -46.64
CA SER A 176 1.85 7.56 -46.07
C SER A 176 2.79 8.61 -46.67
N ASP A 177 2.47 9.14 -47.86
CA ASP A 177 3.20 10.25 -48.49
C ASP A 177 2.75 11.65 -48.01
N LEU A 178 1.77 11.74 -47.11
CA LEU A 178 1.30 12.99 -46.54
C LEU A 178 1.99 13.27 -45.20
N MET A 179 2.10 14.55 -44.84
CA MET A 179 2.62 14.99 -43.55
C MET A 179 1.95 16.27 -43.07
N ILE A 180 1.87 16.42 -41.74
CA ILE A 180 1.51 17.68 -41.09
C ILE A 180 2.74 18.58 -41.03
N ILE A 181 2.62 19.85 -41.42
CA ILE A 181 3.68 20.85 -41.21
C ILE A 181 3.71 21.22 -39.73
N LYS A 182 4.83 20.96 -39.05
CA LYS A 182 5.03 21.31 -37.64
C LYS A 182 5.33 22.80 -37.46
N GLY A 183 4.91 23.38 -36.33
CA GLY A 183 5.27 24.75 -35.94
C GLY A 183 4.48 25.88 -36.63
N ILE A 184 3.39 25.57 -37.33
CA ILE A 184 2.45 26.55 -37.88
C ILE A 184 1.18 26.55 -37.01
N ASP A 185 0.91 27.67 -36.34
CA ASP A 185 -0.35 27.91 -35.65
C ASP A 185 -1.31 28.69 -36.58
N ILE A 186 -2.46 28.10 -36.85
CA ILE A 186 -3.53 28.65 -37.71
C ILE A 186 -4.88 28.70 -37.00
N GLY A 187 -4.93 28.40 -35.70
CA GLY A 187 -6.16 28.44 -34.91
C GLY A 187 -6.39 27.20 -34.05
N HIS A 188 -6.97 27.45 -32.88
CA HIS A 188 -7.45 26.45 -31.93
C HIS A 188 -8.97 26.37 -31.98
N GLU A 189 -9.51 25.18 -31.76
CA GLU A 189 -10.94 24.91 -31.76
C GLU A 189 -11.34 24.01 -30.60
N GLU A 190 -12.38 24.40 -29.88
CA GLU A 190 -12.92 23.60 -28.79
C GLU A 190 -14.11 22.77 -29.28
N PHE A 191 -14.17 21.48 -28.94
CA PHE A 191 -15.34 20.64 -29.21
C PHE A 191 -16.24 20.54 -27.97
N GLY A 192 -17.55 20.65 -28.17
CA GLY A 192 -18.56 20.55 -27.12
C GLY A 192 -19.82 19.85 -27.60
N ILE A 193 -20.71 19.51 -26.66
CA ILE A 193 -21.99 18.86 -26.96
C ILE A 193 -23.04 19.96 -27.14
N GLY A 194 -23.70 19.97 -28.30
CA GLY A 194 -24.71 20.97 -28.64
C GLY A 194 -26.12 20.55 -28.21
N PHE A 195 -26.76 21.35 -27.35
CA PHE A 195 -28.14 21.18 -26.90
C PHE A 195 -29.04 22.31 -27.39
N ARG A 196 -30.35 22.11 -27.37
CA ARG A 196 -31.31 23.22 -27.57
C ARG A 196 -31.03 24.35 -26.57
N LEU A 197 -31.28 25.59 -26.99
CA LEU A 197 -31.20 26.76 -26.09
C LEU A 197 -32.06 26.55 -24.84
N ASN A 198 -31.52 26.92 -23.68
CA ASN A 198 -32.15 26.79 -22.36
C ASN A 198 -32.40 25.34 -21.89
N SER A 199 -31.70 24.34 -22.43
CA SER A 199 -31.76 22.99 -21.89
C SER A 199 -31.09 22.91 -20.52
N ASP A 200 -31.83 22.43 -19.52
CA ASP A 200 -31.28 22.08 -18.19
C ASP A 200 -30.25 20.95 -18.24
N MET A 201 -30.23 20.18 -19.32
CA MET A 201 -29.30 19.08 -19.54
C MET A 201 -27.87 19.55 -19.73
N THR A 202 -27.66 20.76 -20.25
CA THR A 202 -26.31 21.31 -20.45
C THR A 202 -25.56 21.46 -19.12
N GLU A 203 -26.22 21.96 -18.08
CA GLU A 203 -25.61 22.10 -16.74
C GLU A 203 -25.40 20.74 -16.07
N LYS A 204 -26.39 19.85 -16.13
CA LYS A 204 -26.30 18.48 -15.59
C LYS A 204 -25.15 17.71 -16.20
N ILE A 205 -25.01 17.80 -17.52
CA ILE A 205 -23.93 17.14 -18.26
C ILE A 205 -22.58 17.78 -17.97
N ASN A 206 -22.50 19.11 -17.85
CA ASN A 206 -21.25 19.76 -17.44
C ASN A 206 -20.71 19.20 -16.12
N PHE A 207 -21.58 18.96 -15.15
CA PHE A 207 -21.18 18.35 -13.88
C PHE A 207 -20.62 16.95 -14.05
N ILE A 208 -21.27 16.11 -14.87
CA ILE A 208 -20.79 14.75 -15.13
C ILE A 208 -19.47 14.75 -15.91
N ILE A 209 -19.33 15.62 -16.91
CA ILE A 209 -18.07 15.78 -17.64
C ILE A 209 -16.94 16.18 -16.67
N MET A 210 -17.20 17.11 -15.75
CA MET A 210 -16.23 17.48 -14.71
C MET A 210 -15.90 16.30 -13.78
N ASP A 211 -16.89 15.53 -13.35
CA ASP A 211 -16.66 14.38 -12.48
C ASP A 211 -15.83 13.30 -13.19
N MET A 212 -16.12 13.04 -14.47
CA MET A 212 -15.32 12.15 -15.32
C MET A 212 -13.90 12.68 -15.60
N MET A 213 -13.70 14.00 -15.56
CA MET A 213 -12.35 14.61 -15.60
C MET A 213 -11.62 14.43 -14.26
N VAL A 214 -12.33 14.54 -13.15
CA VAL A 214 -11.76 14.45 -11.79
C VAL A 214 -11.39 13.02 -11.41
N ASP A 215 -12.20 12.03 -11.83
CA ASP A 215 -11.99 10.61 -11.57
C ASP A 215 -11.15 9.88 -12.64
N ASN A 216 -10.58 10.63 -13.60
CA ASN A 216 -9.78 10.14 -14.74
C ASN A 216 -10.51 9.21 -15.72
N THR A 217 -11.82 9.04 -15.63
CA THR A 217 -12.56 8.18 -16.56
C THR A 217 -12.51 8.74 -17.98
N LEU A 218 -12.72 10.05 -18.15
CA LEU A 218 -12.63 10.69 -19.47
C LEU A 218 -11.20 10.72 -20.00
N ALA A 219 -10.20 10.84 -19.11
CA ALA A 219 -8.78 10.72 -19.47
C ALA A 219 -8.44 9.31 -19.99
N THR A 220 -9.00 8.28 -19.35
CA THR A 220 -8.85 6.87 -19.75
C THR A 220 -9.46 6.62 -21.12
N ILE A 221 -10.67 7.13 -21.36
CA ILE A 221 -11.33 7.08 -22.67
C ILE A 221 -10.49 7.83 -23.72
N ALA A 222 -10.00 9.03 -23.42
CA ALA A 222 -9.15 9.79 -24.34
C ALA A 222 -7.83 9.06 -24.69
N LYS A 223 -7.22 8.39 -23.71
CA LYS A 223 -6.00 7.61 -23.90
C LYS A 223 -6.21 6.42 -24.85
N LYS A 224 -7.35 5.71 -24.73
CA LYS A 224 -7.73 4.60 -25.63
C LYS A 224 -7.69 4.98 -27.11
N TYR A 225 -7.96 6.26 -27.41
CA TYR A 225 -8.06 6.78 -28.77
C TYR A 225 -6.91 7.73 -29.17
N ASP A 226 -5.81 7.77 -28.39
CA ASP A 226 -4.62 8.61 -28.66
C ASP A 226 -4.95 10.13 -28.76
N LEU A 227 -5.85 10.58 -27.87
CA LEU A 227 -6.33 11.96 -27.76
C LEU A 227 -5.85 12.70 -26.50
N THR A 228 -4.99 12.09 -25.68
CA THR A 228 -4.56 12.64 -24.37
C THR A 228 -4.02 14.08 -24.48
N GLU A 229 -3.17 14.37 -25.46
CA GLU A 229 -2.62 15.71 -25.76
C GLU A 229 -3.72 16.79 -25.92
N LEU A 230 -4.84 16.42 -26.54
CA LEU A 230 -5.91 17.34 -26.92
C LEU A 230 -6.99 17.44 -25.84
N TYR A 231 -7.08 16.42 -25.01
CA TYR A 231 -7.95 16.37 -23.85
C TYR A 231 -7.38 17.17 -22.65
N VAL A 232 -6.06 17.06 -22.39
CA VAL A 232 -5.39 17.67 -21.22
C VAL A 232 -5.53 19.20 -21.19
N SER A 233 -5.63 19.86 -22.34
CA SER A 233 -5.78 21.33 -22.41
C SER A 233 -7.22 21.83 -22.29
N ALA A 234 -8.23 20.94 -22.17
CA ALA A 234 -9.63 21.29 -21.90
C ALA A 234 -10.02 21.17 -20.41
N ILE A 235 -9.09 20.79 -19.52
CA ILE A 235 -9.36 20.56 -18.08
C ILE A 235 -9.77 21.89 -17.42
N LYS A 236 -11.08 22.10 -17.23
CA LYS A 236 -11.62 23.07 -16.29
C LYS A 236 -11.71 22.39 -14.93
N THR A 237 -10.69 22.61 -14.10
CA THR A 237 -10.66 22.14 -12.73
C THR A 237 -11.81 22.72 -11.88
N ASP A 238 -12.09 22.16 -10.71
CA ASP A 238 -13.17 22.65 -9.83
C ASP A 238 -12.91 24.10 -9.40
N SER A 239 -11.63 24.45 -9.20
CA SER A 239 -11.21 25.83 -8.97
C SER A 239 -11.46 26.72 -10.20
N ASN A 240 -11.17 26.26 -11.42
CA ASN A 240 -11.49 27.02 -12.63
C ASN A 240 -13.00 27.26 -12.77
N TYR A 241 -13.84 26.28 -12.45
CA TYR A 241 -15.30 26.44 -12.42
C TYR A 241 -15.73 27.54 -11.44
N ILE A 242 -15.27 27.45 -10.18
CA ILE A 242 -15.61 28.41 -9.10
C ILE A 242 -15.10 29.82 -9.41
N MET A 243 -13.85 29.93 -9.86
CA MET A 243 -13.22 31.22 -10.17
C MET A 243 -13.87 31.89 -11.40
N ASN A 244 -14.28 31.13 -12.41
CA ASN A 244 -14.96 31.66 -13.58
C ASN A 244 -16.36 32.18 -13.26
N LYS A 245 -17.12 31.48 -12.39
CA LYS A 245 -18.43 31.98 -11.94
C LYS A 245 -18.32 33.14 -10.94
N LYS A 246 -17.14 33.39 -10.38
CA LYS A 246 -16.84 34.43 -9.37
C LYS A 246 -17.69 34.32 -8.10
N GLU A 247 -18.15 33.12 -7.78
CA GLU A 247 -19.01 32.83 -6.65
C GLU A 247 -18.57 31.52 -6.01
N LEU A 248 -18.63 31.42 -4.68
CA LEU A 248 -18.44 30.16 -3.94
C LEU A 248 -19.72 29.89 -3.14
N ILE A 249 -20.42 28.80 -3.45
CA ILE A 249 -21.65 28.39 -2.76
C ILE A 249 -21.26 27.55 -1.54
N ILE A 250 -21.55 28.06 -0.35
CA ILE A 250 -21.08 27.49 0.92
C ILE A 250 -22.27 26.91 1.67
N GLY A 251 -22.26 25.59 1.88
CA GLY A 251 -23.23 24.89 2.71
C GLY A 251 -22.96 25.12 4.19
N ILE A 252 -23.97 25.62 4.89
CA ILE A 252 -23.93 25.90 6.33
C ILE A 252 -25.17 25.37 7.06
N VAL A 253 -25.08 25.28 8.39
CA VAL A 253 -26.24 25.24 9.28
C VAL A 253 -26.18 26.47 10.18
N ASP A 254 -27.30 27.16 10.34
CA ASP A 254 -27.41 28.48 10.98
C ASP A 254 -27.74 28.45 12.49
N ASP A 255 -27.73 27.27 13.12
CA ASP A 255 -27.95 27.06 14.56
C ASP A 255 -26.66 26.77 15.35
N ARG A 256 -25.49 27.02 14.76
CA ARG A 256 -24.17 26.63 15.29
C ARG A 256 -23.46 27.82 15.93
N ILE A 257 -23.95 28.33 17.05
CA ILE A 257 -23.28 29.40 17.80
C ILE A 257 -21.95 28.85 18.40
N PRO A 258 -20.77 29.49 18.21
CA PRO A 258 -20.52 30.80 17.61
C PRO A 258 -19.97 30.75 16.16
N MET A 259 -20.15 29.64 15.46
CA MET A 259 -19.59 29.33 14.15
C MET A 259 -20.38 29.93 12.98
N ASN A 260 -21.69 29.66 12.92
CA ASN A 260 -22.63 30.15 11.92
C ASN A 260 -23.98 30.38 12.59
N TYR A 261 -24.43 31.63 12.68
CA TYR A 261 -25.73 31.97 13.26
C TYR A 261 -26.18 33.38 12.84
N TYR A 262 -27.48 33.62 12.95
CA TYR A 262 -28.03 34.96 12.74
C TYR A 262 -27.96 35.79 14.02
N ASN A 263 -27.46 37.02 13.92
CA ASN A 263 -27.53 37.97 15.03
C ASN A 263 -28.94 38.60 15.15
N ASN A 264 -29.11 39.46 16.15
CA ASN A 264 -30.38 40.16 16.41
C ASN A 264 -30.85 41.08 15.26
N THR A 265 -29.98 41.40 14.30
CA THR A 265 -30.32 42.18 13.10
C THR A 265 -30.56 41.32 11.87
N SER A 266 -30.71 39.99 12.05
CA SER A 266 -30.89 39.01 10.97
C SER A 266 -29.73 38.97 9.96
N GLU A 267 -28.52 39.32 10.39
CA GLU A 267 -27.31 39.13 9.60
C GLU A 267 -26.64 37.81 9.97
N LEU A 268 -26.26 37.02 8.97
CA LEU A 268 -25.47 35.82 9.18
C LEU A 268 -24.04 36.20 9.58
N ILE A 269 -23.66 35.79 10.79
CA ILE A 269 -22.37 36.01 11.43
C ILE A 269 -21.83 34.70 12.01
N GLY A 270 -20.66 34.78 12.66
CA GLY A 270 -19.96 33.65 13.27
C GLY A 270 -18.56 33.47 12.72
N PHE A 271 -17.75 32.67 13.42
CA PHE A 271 -16.36 32.44 13.06
C PHE A 271 -16.21 31.90 11.63
N ASP A 272 -16.95 30.84 11.27
CA ASP A 272 -16.87 30.22 9.94
C ASP A 272 -17.39 31.16 8.86
N THR A 273 -18.49 31.86 9.12
CA THR A 273 -19.07 32.82 8.17
C THR A 273 -18.10 33.96 7.86
N GLU A 274 -17.46 34.55 8.86
CA GLU A 274 -16.51 35.65 8.66
C GLU A 274 -15.18 35.17 8.07
N PHE A 275 -14.74 33.98 8.46
CA PHE A 275 -13.59 33.33 7.84
C PHE A 275 -13.82 33.08 6.35
N ALA A 276 -14.99 32.55 5.99
CA ALA A 276 -15.39 32.35 4.60
C ALA A 276 -15.41 33.65 3.78
N LYS A 277 -15.93 34.74 4.37
CA LYS A 277 -15.91 36.08 3.75
C LYS A 277 -14.47 36.56 3.52
N ALA A 278 -13.58 36.40 4.50
CA ALA A 278 -12.17 36.82 4.38
C ALA A 278 -11.41 36.05 3.29
N VAL A 279 -11.63 34.73 3.18
CA VAL A 279 -11.02 33.92 2.13
C VAL A 279 -11.55 34.30 0.74
N CYS A 280 -12.87 34.42 0.60
CA CYS A 280 -13.50 34.82 -0.67
C CYS A 280 -13.01 36.21 -1.14
N GLN A 281 -12.83 37.15 -0.20
CA GLN A 281 -12.26 38.47 -0.49
C GLN A 281 -10.84 38.37 -1.08
N LYS A 282 -9.95 37.57 -0.48
CA LYS A 282 -8.59 37.37 -1.02
C LYS A 282 -8.58 36.64 -2.37
N LEU A 283 -9.61 35.85 -2.69
CA LEU A 283 -9.80 35.19 -3.97
C LEU A 283 -10.52 36.06 -5.03
N ASN A 284 -11.02 37.24 -4.66
CA ASN A 284 -11.84 38.09 -5.53
C ASN A 284 -13.09 37.36 -6.07
N ILE A 285 -13.75 36.58 -5.21
CA ILE A 285 -15.03 35.89 -5.48
C ILE A 285 -16.06 36.23 -4.39
N THR A 286 -17.34 35.99 -4.67
CA THR A 286 -18.44 36.30 -3.73
C THR A 286 -18.89 35.04 -2.98
N PRO A 287 -18.94 35.02 -1.63
CA PRO A 287 -19.52 33.90 -0.89
C PRO A 287 -21.06 33.93 -0.98
N LYS A 288 -21.67 32.78 -1.29
CA LYS A 288 -23.11 32.57 -1.23
C LYS A 288 -23.43 31.47 -0.22
N PHE A 289 -23.98 31.85 0.92
CA PHE A 289 -24.34 30.90 1.97
C PHE A 289 -25.68 30.23 1.66
N LYS A 290 -25.71 28.90 1.73
CA LYS A 290 -26.91 28.08 1.58
C LYS A 290 -27.11 27.27 2.85
N ASN A 291 -28.24 27.46 3.52
CA ASN A 291 -28.61 26.61 4.65
C ASN A 291 -28.91 25.20 4.11
N ILE A 292 -28.35 24.17 4.74
CA ILE A 292 -28.51 22.77 4.33
C ILE A 292 -29.00 21.91 5.49
N ASP A 293 -29.67 20.82 5.15
CA ASP A 293 -29.92 19.73 6.10
C ASP A 293 -28.60 18.98 6.34
N TRP A 294 -28.16 18.94 7.60
CA TRP A 294 -26.89 18.30 7.98
C TRP A 294 -26.86 16.80 7.67
N ALA A 295 -28.01 16.12 7.71
CA ALA A 295 -28.10 14.70 7.35
C ALA A 295 -27.83 14.48 5.84
N ASN A 296 -28.05 15.50 5.01
CA ASN A 296 -27.92 15.45 3.55
C ASN A 296 -26.68 16.18 3.00
N LYS A 297 -25.77 16.67 3.85
CA LYS A 297 -24.60 17.48 3.45
C LYS A 297 -23.70 16.80 2.40
N GLU A 298 -23.45 15.50 2.50
CA GLU A 298 -22.66 14.76 1.52
C GLU A 298 -23.35 14.73 0.14
N PHE A 299 -24.67 14.57 0.14
CA PHE A 299 -25.47 14.59 -1.08
C PHE A 299 -25.52 15.99 -1.70
N GLU A 300 -25.70 17.05 -0.90
CA GLU A 300 -25.67 18.44 -1.36
C GLU A 300 -24.31 18.77 -2.02
N LEU A 301 -23.21 18.31 -1.42
CA LEU A 301 -21.87 18.50 -1.95
C LEU A 301 -21.63 17.72 -3.25
N LYS A 302 -22.05 16.44 -3.27
CA LYS A 302 -21.93 15.55 -4.44
C LYS A 302 -22.79 15.99 -5.63
N SER A 303 -24.01 16.48 -5.36
CA SER A 303 -24.92 17.02 -6.38
C SER A 303 -24.56 18.44 -6.84
N ARG A 304 -23.47 19.03 -6.30
CA ARG A 304 -23.00 20.40 -6.58
C ARG A 304 -24.03 21.49 -6.25
N ASN A 305 -25.01 21.17 -5.40
CA ASN A 305 -25.90 22.15 -4.80
C ASN A 305 -25.15 23.15 -3.90
N ILE A 306 -23.98 22.74 -3.40
CA ILE A 306 -22.97 23.55 -2.72
C ILE A 306 -21.58 23.24 -3.29
N ASP A 307 -20.65 24.17 -3.19
CA ASP A 307 -19.23 23.99 -3.57
C ASP A 307 -18.38 23.45 -2.43
N CYS A 308 -18.69 23.85 -1.20
CA CYS A 308 -18.05 23.35 0.00
C CYS A 308 -19.01 23.35 1.20
N ILE A 309 -18.65 22.61 2.23
CA ILE A 309 -19.27 22.61 3.56
C ILE A 309 -18.31 23.37 4.49
N TRP A 310 -18.78 24.47 5.07
CA TRP A 310 -17.97 25.32 5.96
C TRP A 310 -18.76 25.66 7.21
N SER A 311 -18.98 24.65 8.05
CA SER A 311 -19.91 24.74 9.16
C SER A 311 -19.55 23.81 10.31
N SER A 312 -18.41 24.09 10.95
CA SER A 312 -17.78 23.33 12.03
C SER A 312 -17.74 21.84 11.70
N LEU A 313 -17.22 21.54 10.51
CA LEU A 313 -17.20 20.18 9.98
C LEU A 313 -16.02 19.41 10.58
N SER A 314 -16.31 18.48 11.49
CA SER A 314 -15.30 17.57 12.05
C SER A 314 -14.69 16.67 10.96
N VAL A 315 -13.37 16.55 11.00
CA VAL A 315 -12.62 15.63 10.16
C VAL A 315 -12.68 14.23 10.76
N THR A 316 -13.25 13.28 10.01
CA THR A 316 -13.29 11.85 10.37
C THR A 316 -12.79 11.00 9.20
N GLU A 317 -12.29 9.80 9.48
CA GLU A 317 -11.84 8.87 8.43
C GLU A 317 -12.97 8.51 7.47
N GLN A 318 -14.19 8.33 7.99
CA GLN A 318 -15.38 8.07 7.17
C GLN A 318 -15.62 9.22 6.18
N ARG A 319 -15.54 10.48 6.63
CA ARG A 319 -15.74 11.64 5.75
C ARG A 319 -14.60 11.80 4.74
N ARG A 320 -13.35 11.46 5.09
CA ARG A 320 -12.23 11.48 4.12
C ARG A 320 -12.50 10.61 2.89
N SER A 321 -13.31 9.56 3.01
CA SER A 321 -13.69 8.72 1.87
C SER A 321 -14.71 9.35 0.91
N THR A 322 -15.44 10.39 1.34
CA THR A 322 -16.54 11.01 0.57
C THR A 322 -16.36 12.49 0.27
N MET A 323 -15.37 13.15 0.88
CA MET A 323 -15.03 14.55 0.64
C MET A 323 -13.54 14.83 0.88
N LYS A 324 -13.03 15.88 0.23
CA LYS A 324 -11.67 16.40 0.43
C LYS A 324 -11.70 17.53 1.46
N PHE A 325 -10.72 17.60 2.36
CA PHE A 325 -10.66 18.64 3.38
C PHE A 325 -9.64 19.75 3.03
N SER A 326 -9.91 20.97 3.48
CA SER A 326 -8.87 22.00 3.62
C SER A 326 -7.89 21.65 4.76
N ARG A 327 -6.88 22.51 4.97
CA ARG A 327 -6.14 22.59 6.23
C ARG A 327 -7.11 22.66 7.42
N ILE A 328 -6.72 22.00 8.51
CA ILE A 328 -7.37 22.12 9.81
C ILE A 328 -7.23 23.56 10.30
N TYR A 329 -8.33 24.19 10.66
CA TYR A 329 -8.32 25.59 11.13
C TYR A 329 -8.67 25.74 12.61
N MET A 330 -9.13 24.68 13.27
CA MET A 330 -9.47 24.69 14.70
C MET A 330 -9.47 23.29 15.29
N THR A 331 -9.04 23.15 16.55
CA THR A 331 -9.24 21.93 17.34
C THR A 331 -10.56 22.01 18.11
N ASN A 332 -11.09 20.84 18.49
CA ASN A 332 -12.29 20.72 19.28
C ASN A 332 -12.31 19.38 20.04
N LYS A 333 -13.32 19.16 20.88
CA LYS A 333 -13.62 17.87 21.49
C LYS A 333 -15.13 17.72 21.69
N GLN A 334 -15.62 16.50 21.85
CA GLN A 334 -17.00 16.29 22.31
C GLN A 334 -17.14 16.64 23.79
N SER A 335 -18.33 17.06 24.20
CA SER A 335 -18.66 17.41 25.59
C SER A 335 -20.04 16.91 25.96
N ILE A 336 -20.24 16.63 27.25
CA ILE A 336 -21.54 16.23 27.80
C ILE A 336 -22.14 17.41 28.54
N ILE A 337 -23.37 17.77 28.19
CA ILE A 337 -24.13 18.86 28.79
C ILE A 337 -25.32 18.26 29.53
N ILE A 338 -25.54 18.74 30.75
CA ILE A 338 -26.65 18.37 31.62
C ILE A 338 -27.32 19.63 32.17
N ARG A 339 -28.48 19.50 32.81
CA ARG A 339 -29.03 20.59 33.64
C ARG A 339 -28.17 20.77 34.88
N ASN A 340 -27.95 22.01 35.29
CA ASN A 340 -27.21 22.33 36.51
C ASN A 340 -27.87 21.75 37.77
N SER A 341 -29.20 21.59 37.78
CA SER A 341 -29.94 20.91 38.85
C SER A 341 -29.60 19.42 38.99
N ASP A 342 -29.11 18.78 37.93
CA ASP A 342 -28.77 17.35 37.91
C ASP A 342 -27.28 17.08 38.15
N LYS A 343 -26.50 18.11 38.50
CA LYS A 343 -25.06 18.01 38.76
C LYS A 343 -24.68 16.92 39.78
N SER A 344 -25.52 16.69 40.80
CA SER A 344 -25.28 15.64 41.80
C SER A 344 -25.66 14.24 41.30
N LYS A 345 -26.48 14.14 40.25
CA LYS A 345 -26.94 12.89 39.65
C LYS A 345 -25.95 12.39 38.59
N TYR A 346 -25.45 13.30 37.76
CA TYR A 346 -24.54 12.99 36.65
C TYR A 346 -23.17 13.63 36.86
N ILE A 347 -22.25 12.84 37.39
CA ILE A 347 -20.91 13.30 37.81
C ILE A 347 -19.78 12.80 36.90
N ASN A 348 -20.00 11.71 36.15
CA ASN A 348 -19.01 11.06 35.29
C ASN A 348 -19.68 10.13 34.26
N LEU A 349 -18.90 9.51 33.38
CA LEU A 349 -19.40 8.58 32.36
C LEU A 349 -20.18 7.37 32.94
N TYR A 350 -19.79 6.84 34.10
CA TYR A 350 -20.50 5.72 34.73
C TYR A 350 -21.92 6.10 35.15
N SER A 351 -22.13 7.32 35.64
CA SER A 351 -23.47 7.80 36.01
C SER A 351 -24.41 7.97 34.80
N LEU A 352 -23.87 7.95 33.58
CA LEU A 352 -24.60 8.07 32.32
C LEU A 352 -24.76 6.73 31.60
N ALA A 353 -24.21 5.63 32.14
CA ALA A 353 -24.17 4.32 31.48
C ALA A 353 -25.45 3.47 31.67
N ASP A 354 -26.45 3.98 32.37
CA ASP A 354 -27.71 3.28 32.63
C ASP A 354 -28.66 3.40 31.42
N SER A 355 -29.26 2.28 31.02
CA SER A 355 -30.29 2.21 29.96
C SER A 355 -31.52 3.09 30.18
N GLY A 356 -31.78 3.51 31.43
CA GLY A 356 -32.82 4.47 31.76
C GLY A 356 -32.45 5.92 31.46
N VAL A 357 -31.17 6.24 31.24
CA VAL A 357 -30.69 7.59 30.93
C VAL A 357 -31.01 7.91 29.47
N LYS A 358 -31.73 9.00 29.25
CA LYS A 358 -32.04 9.53 27.91
C LYS A 358 -30.93 10.47 27.47
N ILE A 359 -30.15 10.06 26.49
CA ILE A 359 -29.05 10.87 25.95
C ILE A 359 -29.35 11.28 24.51
N SER A 360 -28.96 12.49 24.11
CA SER A 360 -29.22 12.98 22.75
C SER A 360 -27.98 13.54 22.06
N ALA A 361 -27.96 13.43 20.73
CA ALA A 361 -27.02 14.07 19.83
C ALA A 361 -27.73 14.36 18.49
N VAL A 362 -27.18 15.30 17.71
CA VAL A 362 -27.71 15.63 16.37
C VAL A 362 -27.47 14.47 15.40
N ILE A 363 -28.43 14.18 14.53
CA ILE A 363 -28.32 13.13 13.50
C ILE A 363 -27.11 13.37 12.59
N SER A 364 -26.36 12.30 12.30
CA SER A 364 -25.12 12.28 11.51
C SER A 364 -24.00 13.18 12.06
N SER A 365 -24.00 13.44 13.38
CA SER A 365 -22.95 14.20 14.07
C SER A 365 -21.88 13.26 14.66
N THR A 366 -20.72 13.82 14.98
CA THR A 366 -19.68 13.08 15.71
C THR A 366 -20.07 12.84 17.17
N GLY A 367 -20.94 13.68 17.76
CA GLY A 367 -21.53 13.41 19.07
C GLY A 367 -22.38 12.13 19.11
N GLU A 368 -23.14 11.87 18.04
CA GLU A 368 -23.89 10.62 17.87
C GLU A 368 -22.96 9.41 17.75
N GLU A 369 -21.89 9.54 16.96
CA GLU A 369 -20.86 8.50 16.82
C GLU A 369 -20.19 8.20 18.17
N VAL A 370 -19.88 9.22 18.96
CA VAL A 370 -19.32 9.05 20.31
C VAL A 370 -20.30 8.31 21.23
N ILE A 371 -21.60 8.61 21.19
CA ILE A 371 -22.58 7.84 21.99
C ILE A 371 -22.62 6.37 21.54
N LYS A 372 -22.65 6.11 20.24
CA LYS A 372 -22.76 4.75 19.67
C LYS A 372 -21.50 3.91 19.85
N SER A 373 -20.32 4.52 19.98
CA SER A 373 -19.03 3.82 20.07
C SER A 373 -18.40 3.80 21.47
N ASN A 374 -18.75 4.75 22.34
CA ASN A 374 -18.15 4.83 23.66
C ASN A 374 -18.69 3.72 24.57
N PRO A 375 -17.82 2.89 25.20
CA PRO A 375 -18.23 1.71 25.97
C PRO A 375 -19.09 2.03 27.20
N TYR A 376 -19.10 3.28 27.65
CA TYR A 376 -19.96 3.74 28.75
C TYR A 376 -21.29 4.29 28.26
N LEU A 377 -21.32 4.98 27.11
CA LEU A 377 -22.52 5.64 26.61
C LEU A 377 -23.39 4.73 25.73
N ILE A 378 -22.82 3.65 25.18
CA ILE A 378 -23.50 2.73 24.26
C ILE A 378 -24.77 2.08 24.85
N ASN A 379 -24.85 1.97 26.18
CA ASN A 379 -26.00 1.40 26.87
C ASN A 379 -27.09 2.42 27.20
N ALA A 380 -26.83 3.72 27.07
CA ALA A 380 -27.83 4.77 27.30
C ALA A 380 -28.88 4.79 26.17
N ASN A 381 -30.07 5.29 26.47
CA ASN A 381 -31.13 5.42 25.48
C ASN A 381 -30.88 6.65 24.60
N LEU A 382 -30.25 6.44 23.44
CA LEU A 382 -30.00 7.48 22.44
C LEU A 382 -31.31 7.95 21.79
N ILE A 383 -31.60 9.24 21.89
CA ILE A 383 -32.68 9.93 21.20
C ILE A 383 -32.06 10.94 20.25
N GLU A 384 -32.18 10.70 18.96
CA GLU A 384 -31.58 11.55 17.92
C GLU A 384 -32.40 12.84 17.73
N SER A 385 -31.72 13.99 17.66
CA SER A 385 -32.33 15.32 17.40
C SER A 385 -31.96 15.83 16.01
N SER A 386 -32.81 16.67 15.42
CA SER A 386 -32.55 17.21 14.08
C SER A 386 -31.69 18.48 14.11
N THR A 387 -31.81 19.28 15.16
CA THR A 387 -31.10 20.57 15.33
C THR A 387 -30.48 20.70 16.72
N ILE A 388 -29.48 21.58 16.85
CA ILE A 388 -28.86 21.88 18.15
C ILE A 388 -29.86 22.60 19.06
N GLU A 389 -30.67 23.50 18.49
CA GLU A 389 -31.68 24.26 19.23
C GLU A 389 -32.72 23.33 19.86
N GLU A 390 -33.27 22.39 19.09
CA GLU A 390 -34.19 21.35 19.59
C GLU A 390 -33.55 20.57 20.75
N MET A 391 -32.31 20.12 20.57
CA MET A 391 -31.58 19.32 21.55
C MET A 391 -31.37 20.06 22.89
N LEU A 392 -31.02 21.35 22.83
CA LEU A 392 -30.84 22.20 24.02
C LEU A 392 -32.18 22.49 24.72
N ILE A 393 -33.25 22.77 23.96
CA ILE A 393 -34.59 23.03 24.51
C ILE A 393 -35.13 21.79 25.23
N GLU A 394 -35.00 20.60 24.63
CA GLU A 394 -35.50 19.35 25.21
C GLU A 394 -34.67 18.90 26.41
N LEU A 395 -33.35 19.16 26.43
CA LEU A 395 -32.55 19.01 27.65
C LEU A 395 -33.06 19.93 28.76
N LYS A 396 -33.32 21.20 28.47
CA LYS A 396 -33.80 22.17 29.46
C LYS A 396 -35.16 21.78 30.05
N LYS A 397 -36.07 21.22 29.24
CA LYS A 397 -37.40 20.75 29.66
C LYS A 397 -37.38 19.49 30.54
N GLY A 398 -36.27 18.75 30.60
CA GLY A 398 -36.24 17.46 31.29
C GLY A 398 -36.54 16.26 30.40
N THR A 399 -36.72 16.45 29.09
CA THR A 399 -36.99 15.35 28.15
C THR A 399 -35.79 14.44 27.99
N TYR A 400 -34.58 15.03 27.90
CA TYR A 400 -33.29 14.34 27.89
C TYR A 400 -32.61 14.51 29.24
N ASP A 401 -31.82 13.53 29.67
CA ASP A 401 -31.00 13.64 30.88
C ASP A 401 -29.64 14.30 30.60
N ALA A 402 -29.08 14.03 29.42
CA ALA A 402 -27.82 14.59 28.93
C ALA A 402 -27.83 14.74 27.41
N ILE A 403 -26.97 15.61 26.88
CA ILE A 403 -26.72 15.72 25.44
C ILE A 403 -25.22 15.70 25.17
N VAL A 404 -24.81 15.19 24.01
CA VAL A 404 -23.41 15.19 23.55
C VAL A 404 -23.27 16.11 22.34
N MET A 405 -22.39 17.10 22.44
CA MET A 405 -22.09 18.01 21.35
C MET A 405 -20.68 18.61 21.47
N ASP A 406 -20.24 19.22 20.39
CA ASP A 406 -18.97 19.94 20.26
C ASP A 406 -18.74 20.95 21.40
N TYR A 407 -17.56 20.93 22.00
CA TYR A 407 -17.17 21.83 23.10
C TYR A 407 -17.23 23.30 22.69
N THR A 408 -16.82 23.64 21.47
CA THR A 408 -16.95 24.99 20.88
C THR A 408 -18.38 25.52 21.00
N LEU A 409 -19.36 24.69 20.64
CA LEU A 409 -20.78 25.03 20.62
C LEU A 409 -21.37 24.98 22.03
N ALA A 410 -21.00 23.97 22.82
CA ALA A 410 -21.42 23.83 24.21
C ALA A 410 -21.00 25.03 25.05
N LYS A 411 -19.73 25.45 24.94
CA LYS A 411 -19.17 26.59 25.66
C LYS A 411 -19.96 27.86 25.34
N ALA A 412 -20.15 28.17 24.06
CA ALA A 412 -20.86 29.39 23.66
C ALA A 412 -22.34 29.39 24.08
N ASN A 413 -23.03 28.25 24.00
CA ASN A 413 -24.44 28.16 24.38
C ASN A 413 -24.65 28.18 25.90
N VAL A 414 -23.83 27.46 26.68
CA VAL A 414 -23.93 27.44 28.15
C VAL A 414 -23.51 28.78 28.76
N GLU A 415 -22.53 29.47 28.16
CA GLU A 415 -22.13 30.83 28.57
C GLU A 415 -23.15 31.90 28.11
N SER A 416 -24.02 31.57 27.15
CA SER A 416 -25.12 32.46 26.75
C SER A 416 -26.19 32.55 27.85
N GLY A 417 -26.82 33.73 27.99
CA GLY A 417 -27.82 33.95 29.04
C GLY A 417 -29.05 33.04 28.95
N GLU A 418 -29.37 32.50 27.78
CA GLU A 418 -30.57 31.71 27.51
C GLU A 418 -30.53 30.29 28.09
N TYR A 419 -29.35 29.65 28.08
CA TYR A 419 -29.14 28.28 28.59
C TYR A 419 -28.24 28.24 29.83
N SER A 420 -28.21 29.34 30.60
CA SER A 420 -27.40 29.48 31.81
C SER A 420 -27.75 28.51 32.95
N ASP A 421 -28.87 27.78 32.84
CA ASP A 421 -29.28 26.69 33.72
C ASP A 421 -28.73 25.32 33.30
N LEU A 422 -28.02 25.23 32.17
CA LEU A 422 -27.28 24.06 31.73
C LEU A 422 -25.82 24.15 32.16
N MET A 423 -25.12 23.03 32.18
CA MET A 423 -23.68 22.98 32.46
C MET A 423 -22.99 21.88 31.66
N ILE A 424 -21.74 22.14 31.29
CA ILE A 424 -20.83 21.11 30.79
C ILE A 424 -20.32 20.31 31.99
N ILE A 425 -20.33 18.98 31.93
CA ILE A 425 -19.71 18.17 32.98
C ILE A 425 -18.18 18.35 32.91
N PRO A 426 -17.52 18.82 33.98
CA PRO A 426 -16.07 19.03 33.98
C PRO A 426 -15.32 17.70 33.92
N ASP A 427 -14.07 17.76 33.44
CA ASP A 427 -13.09 16.65 33.48
C ASP A 427 -13.51 15.35 32.77
N ILE A 428 -14.52 15.39 31.90
CA ILE A 428 -14.80 14.30 30.96
C ILE A 428 -14.07 14.60 29.65
N ASP A 429 -13.08 13.76 29.34
CA ASP A 429 -12.41 13.77 28.04
C ASP A 429 -13.15 12.80 27.10
N LEU A 430 -13.90 13.35 26.17
CA LEU A 430 -14.44 12.61 25.03
C LEU A 430 -13.50 12.75 23.84
N ALA A 431 -13.85 12.17 22.69
CA ALA A 431 -13.03 12.20 21.49
C ALA A 431 -12.58 13.63 21.13
N ASN A 432 -11.26 13.79 20.94
CA ASN A 432 -10.67 14.99 20.35
C ASN A 432 -10.95 15.01 18.84
N GLU A 433 -11.28 16.19 18.33
CA GLU A 433 -11.66 16.40 16.95
C GLU A 433 -11.03 17.67 16.39
N THR A 434 -11.09 17.82 15.07
CA THR A 434 -10.54 18.98 14.37
C THR A 434 -11.50 19.41 13.28
N TYR A 435 -11.61 20.72 13.04
CA TYR A 435 -12.45 21.27 11.97
C TYR A 435 -11.65 21.62 10.73
N ALA A 436 -12.23 21.31 9.58
CA ALA A 436 -11.75 21.71 8.25
C ALA A 436 -12.93 21.99 7.31
N ILE A 437 -12.65 22.60 6.17
CA ILE A 437 -13.65 22.89 5.13
C ILE A 437 -13.76 21.68 4.21
N GLY A 438 -14.97 21.16 4.01
CA GLY A 438 -15.22 19.99 3.16
C GLY A 438 -15.52 20.38 1.71
N PHE A 439 -14.73 19.91 0.75
CA PHE A 439 -14.92 20.05 -0.69
C PHE A 439 -15.23 18.68 -1.31
N ARG A 440 -15.74 18.66 -2.54
CA ARG A 440 -15.88 17.40 -3.29
C ARG A 440 -14.56 16.65 -3.37
N VAL A 441 -14.62 15.32 -3.42
CA VAL A 441 -13.46 14.46 -3.64
C VAL A 441 -12.69 14.95 -4.88
N GLY A 442 -11.38 15.11 -4.75
CA GLY A 442 -10.52 15.55 -5.85
C GLY A 442 -10.57 17.04 -6.22
N SER A 443 -11.35 17.88 -5.53
CA SER A 443 -11.40 19.33 -5.79
C SER A 443 -10.05 19.99 -5.58
N ASP A 444 -9.52 20.65 -6.61
CA ASP A 444 -8.29 21.46 -6.57
C ASP A 444 -8.52 22.86 -5.96
N MET A 445 -9.77 23.20 -5.62
CA MET A 445 -10.09 24.45 -4.92
C MET A 445 -9.46 24.51 -3.52
N THR A 446 -9.25 23.34 -2.90
CA THR A 446 -8.54 23.17 -1.63
C THR A 446 -7.14 23.81 -1.66
N VAL A 447 -6.39 23.68 -2.76
CA VAL A 447 -5.07 24.32 -2.93
C VAL A 447 -5.18 25.83 -2.78
N LYS A 448 -6.07 26.46 -3.56
CA LYS A 448 -6.28 27.92 -3.54
C LYS A 448 -6.76 28.40 -2.18
N ILE A 449 -7.66 27.66 -1.54
CA ILE A 449 -8.19 27.98 -0.22
C ILE A 449 -7.08 27.88 0.83
N ASN A 450 -6.32 26.79 0.85
CA ASN A 450 -5.22 26.58 1.79
C ASN A 450 -4.15 27.67 1.70
N GLU A 451 -3.82 28.14 0.48
CA GLU A 451 -2.95 29.30 0.28
C GLU A 451 -3.49 30.56 0.96
N LYS A 452 -4.79 30.87 0.78
CA LYS A 452 -5.40 32.05 1.43
C LYS A 452 -5.52 31.87 2.95
N ILE A 453 -5.75 30.66 3.43
CA ILE A 453 -5.72 30.37 4.87
C ILE A 453 -4.32 30.68 5.43
N LYS A 454 -3.24 30.27 4.76
CA LYS A 454 -1.85 30.59 5.17
C LYS A 454 -1.63 32.10 5.24
N GLU A 455 -2.14 32.87 4.27
CA GLU A 455 -2.06 34.33 4.31
C GLU A 455 -2.83 34.94 5.50
N LEU A 456 -4.05 34.45 5.78
CA LEU A 456 -4.89 34.93 6.88
C LEU A 456 -4.34 34.57 8.27
N ILE A 457 -3.56 33.49 8.37
CA ILE A 457 -2.77 33.16 9.56
C ILE A 457 -1.63 34.17 9.70
N ALA A 458 -0.85 34.36 8.64
CA ALA A 458 0.33 35.24 8.64
C ALA A 458 0.00 36.71 8.96
N ASP A 459 -1.17 37.20 8.55
CA ASP A 459 -1.63 38.56 8.83
C ASP A 459 -2.48 38.69 10.12
N ASN A 460 -2.57 37.64 10.93
CA ASN A 460 -3.36 37.54 12.18
C ASN A 460 -4.88 37.72 12.01
N THR A 461 -5.43 37.68 10.80
CA THR A 461 -6.88 37.79 10.59
C THR A 461 -7.63 36.67 11.31
N LEU A 462 -7.15 35.42 11.20
CA LEU A 462 -7.80 34.28 11.87
C LEU A 462 -7.73 34.35 13.39
N LEU A 463 -6.58 34.74 13.95
CA LEU A 463 -6.42 34.94 15.40
C LEU A 463 -7.40 36.00 15.93
N ASN A 464 -7.59 37.10 15.19
CA ASN A 464 -8.53 38.16 15.56
C ASN A 464 -9.99 37.69 15.49
N LEU A 465 -10.35 36.87 14.50
CA LEU A 465 -11.66 36.23 14.44
C LEU A 465 -11.86 35.27 15.62
N ALA A 466 -10.86 34.47 15.96
CA ALA A 466 -10.92 33.55 17.10
C ALA A 466 -11.14 34.30 18.42
N LYS A 467 -10.42 35.41 18.63
CA LYS A 467 -10.61 36.31 19.79
C LYS A 467 -12.02 36.89 19.84
N LYS A 468 -12.54 37.37 18.72
CA LYS A 468 -13.89 37.95 18.61
C LYS A 468 -14.98 36.97 19.07
N TYR A 469 -14.80 35.68 18.81
CA TYR A 469 -15.78 34.63 19.11
C TYR A 469 -15.43 33.76 20.34
N GLY A 470 -14.40 34.13 21.12
CA GLY A 470 -14.04 33.41 22.36
C GLY A 470 -13.39 32.04 22.15
N LEU A 471 -12.77 31.84 20.98
CA LEU A 471 -12.21 30.57 20.49
C LEU A 471 -10.67 30.51 20.52
N THR A 472 -10.00 31.50 21.12
CA THR A 472 -8.54 31.64 21.08
C THR A 472 -7.80 30.36 21.51
N ASP A 473 -8.18 29.75 22.64
CA ASP A 473 -7.50 28.54 23.15
C ASP A 473 -7.61 27.35 22.18
N LEU A 474 -8.72 27.24 21.45
CA LEU A 474 -9.01 26.16 20.50
C LEU A 474 -8.38 26.38 19.12
N TYR A 475 -8.13 27.65 18.78
CA TYR A 475 -7.41 28.07 17.58
C TYR A 475 -5.89 27.97 17.77
N GLU A 476 -5.35 28.51 18.86
CA GLU A 476 -3.90 28.49 19.15
C GLU A 476 -3.40 27.07 19.39
N SER A 477 -4.25 26.19 19.91
CA SER A 477 -3.94 24.76 20.02
C SER A 477 -3.73 24.06 18.67
N VAL A 478 -4.10 24.67 17.53
CA VAL A 478 -3.74 24.19 16.18
C VAL A 478 -2.26 24.49 15.88
N GLU A 479 -1.71 25.60 16.39
CA GLU A 479 -0.31 26.00 16.19
C GLU A 479 0.64 25.38 17.21
N THR A 480 0.17 25.14 18.44
CA THR A 480 0.97 24.51 19.51
C THR A 480 0.93 22.99 19.50
N VAL A 481 0.57 22.37 18.37
CA VAL A 481 0.64 20.93 18.16
C VAL A 481 2.10 20.48 17.98
N THR A 482 2.94 20.80 18.96
CA THR A 482 4.30 20.28 19.07
C THR A 482 4.22 18.93 19.75
N GLY A 483 4.45 17.85 19.00
CA GLY A 483 4.54 16.49 19.55
C GLY A 483 3.56 15.46 18.98
N ILE A 484 2.72 15.81 18.01
CA ILE A 484 1.95 14.81 17.26
C ILE A 484 2.78 14.27 16.10
N SER A 485 2.48 13.03 15.73
CA SER A 485 3.07 12.28 14.64
C SER A 485 3.08 13.02 13.30
N ASP A 486 3.99 12.65 12.40
CA ASP A 486 4.18 13.31 11.11
C ASP A 486 2.89 13.35 10.27
N ALA A 487 2.04 12.33 10.38
CA ALA A 487 0.76 12.30 9.69
C ALA A 487 -0.19 13.39 10.14
N ALA A 488 -0.31 13.63 11.45
CA ALA A 488 -1.17 14.69 11.94
C ALA A 488 -0.70 16.07 11.48
N TYR A 489 0.63 16.28 11.43
CA TYR A 489 1.22 17.50 10.89
C TYR A 489 0.89 17.69 9.40
N ILE A 490 1.14 16.68 8.57
CA ILE A 490 0.90 16.73 7.12
C ILE A 490 -0.59 16.87 6.81
N MET A 491 -1.44 16.07 7.45
CA MET A 491 -2.89 16.12 7.29
C MET A 491 -3.47 17.44 7.80
N GLY A 492 -2.93 17.99 8.88
CA GLY A 492 -3.34 19.31 9.39
C GLY A 492 -2.95 20.45 8.45
N ASN A 493 -1.80 20.34 7.80
CA ASN A 493 -1.38 21.27 6.75
C ASN A 493 -2.20 21.12 5.46
N GLY A 494 -2.77 19.94 5.22
CA GLY A 494 -3.46 19.60 3.97
C GLY A 494 -2.51 19.52 2.76
N GLU A 495 -1.20 19.52 2.99
CA GLU A 495 -0.16 19.58 1.96
C GLU A 495 1.04 18.74 2.44
N ILE A 496 1.68 18.04 1.49
CA ILE A 496 2.95 17.35 1.68
C ILE A 496 4.01 17.87 0.71
N VAL A 497 5.22 18.09 1.22
CA VAL A 497 6.37 18.50 0.41
C VAL A 497 7.25 17.28 0.08
N ILE A 498 7.34 16.92 -1.20
CA ILE A 498 8.09 15.76 -1.70
C ILE A 498 9.37 16.20 -2.40
N GLY A 499 10.52 15.74 -1.90
CA GLY A 499 11.81 15.89 -2.57
C GLY A 499 11.99 14.86 -3.69
N ILE A 500 12.31 15.33 -4.90
CA ILE A 500 12.55 14.48 -6.09
C ILE A 500 13.89 14.80 -6.74
N LYS A 501 14.43 13.83 -7.48
CA LYS A 501 15.71 13.96 -8.20
C LYS A 501 15.50 14.68 -9.52
N GLU A 502 16.45 15.52 -9.92
CA GLU A 502 16.40 16.22 -11.20
C GLU A 502 16.54 15.25 -12.39
N ASN A 503 15.59 15.32 -13.34
CA ASN A 503 15.61 14.66 -14.66
C ASN A 503 15.91 13.14 -14.65
N ASN A 504 15.13 12.38 -13.87
CA ASN A 504 15.24 10.94 -13.69
C ASN A 504 14.19 10.16 -14.50
N LYS A 505 14.33 10.06 -15.84
CA LYS A 505 13.38 9.35 -16.71
C LYS A 505 13.38 7.83 -16.48
N PRO A 506 12.22 7.14 -16.43
CA PRO A 506 10.85 7.63 -16.64
C PRO A 506 10.13 8.08 -15.34
N PHE A 507 10.85 8.19 -14.23
CA PHE A 507 10.29 8.36 -12.90
C PHE A 507 9.88 9.81 -12.59
N SER A 508 10.78 10.77 -12.76
CA SER A 508 10.50 12.18 -12.47
C SER A 508 11.34 13.09 -13.39
N TYR A 509 10.70 13.80 -14.31
CA TYR A 509 11.39 14.64 -15.28
C TYR A 509 10.51 15.80 -15.78
N GLU A 510 11.14 16.83 -16.32
CA GLU A 510 10.41 17.95 -16.93
C GLU A 510 10.27 17.74 -18.43
N GLU A 511 9.06 17.97 -18.93
CA GLU A 511 8.76 18.05 -20.36
C GLU A 511 7.95 19.33 -20.60
N GLU A 512 8.44 20.20 -21.48
CA GLU A 512 7.85 21.52 -21.77
C GLU A 512 7.59 22.40 -20.52
N GLY A 513 8.40 22.24 -19.48
CA GLY A 513 8.28 22.99 -18.22
C GLY A 513 7.26 22.41 -17.23
N VAL A 514 6.71 21.24 -17.51
CA VAL A 514 5.81 20.49 -16.62
C VAL A 514 6.54 19.28 -16.06
N LEU A 515 6.51 19.13 -14.73
CA LEU A 515 7.06 17.97 -14.05
C LEU A 515 6.10 16.77 -14.22
N ILE A 516 6.59 15.70 -14.83
CA ILE A 516 5.85 14.47 -15.14
C ILE A 516 6.70 13.22 -14.83
N GLY A 517 6.10 12.03 -14.95
CA GLY A 517 6.76 10.75 -14.74
C GLY A 517 6.08 9.87 -13.69
N PHE A 518 6.50 8.61 -13.60
CA PHE A 518 5.89 7.61 -12.72
C PHE A 518 5.85 8.03 -11.24
N ASP A 519 6.92 8.63 -10.71
CA ASP A 519 6.97 9.13 -9.32
C ASP A 519 5.90 10.18 -9.06
N VAL A 520 5.74 11.08 -10.03
CA VAL A 520 4.84 12.22 -9.96
C VAL A 520 3.40 11.72 -9.99
N GLU A 521 3.10 10.79 -10.89
CA GLU A 521 1.76 10.21 -11.03
C GLU A 521 1.38 9.32 -9.85
N LEU A 522 2.31 8.47 -9.38
CA LEU A 522 2.10 7.61 -8.23
C LEU A 522 1.84 8.43 -6.95
N THR A 523 2.74 9.36 -6.62
CA THR A 523 2.61 10.12 -5.37
C THR A 523 1.49 11.15 -5.43
N SER A 524 1.24 11.80 -6.57
CA SER A 524 0.07 12.68 -6.70
C SER A 524 -1.25 11.92 -6.55
N THR A 525 -1.36 10.71 -7.09
CA THR A 525 -2.56 9.87 -6.93
C THR A 525 -2.72 9.42 -5.47
N LEU A 526 -1.65 8.91 -4.87
CA LEU A 526 -1.66 8.44 -3.48
C LEU A 526 -2.09 9.53 -2.50
N TYR A 527 -1.45 10.70 -2.55
CA TYR A 527 -1.77 11.78 -1.61
C TYR A 527 -3.10 12.44 -1.94
N LYS A 528 -3.52 12.48 -3.21
CA LYS A 528 -4.88 12.90 -3.59
C LYS A 528 -5.93 11.99 -2.96
N ASN A 529 -5.72 10.67 -2.93
CA ASN A 529 -6.64 9.74 -2.27
C ASN A 529 -6.69 9.95 -0.76
N LEU A 530 -5.58 10.38 -0.14
CA LEU A 530 -5.53 10.79 1.26
C LEU A 530 -6.09 12.19 1.51
N GLY A 531 -6.50 12.91 0.46
CA GLY A 531 -6.99 14.28 0.52
C GLY A 531 -5.91 15.32 0.80
N ILE A 532 -4.64 15.01 0.53
CA ILE A 532 -3.45 15.84 0.77
C ILE A 532 -2.94 16.37 -0.57
N ASP A 533 -2.67 17.69 -0.63
CA ASP A 533 -2.05 18.31 -1.80
C ASP A 533 -0.55 18.01 -1.87
N VAL A 534 0.01 17.85 -3.07
CA VAL A 534 1.44 17.52 -3.25
C VAL A 534 2.20 18.71 -3.80
N LYS A 535 3.30 19.05 -3.13
CA LYS A 535 4.28 20.03 -3.60
C LYS A 535 5.62 19.34 -3.85
N TYR A 536 6.13 19.43 -5.07
CA TYR A 536 7.44 18.86 -5.41
C TYR A 536 8.56 19.88 -5.21
N VAL A 537 9.69 19.41 -4.68
CA VAL A 537 10.94 20.16 -4.58
C VAL A 537 12.02 19.38 -5.32
N VAL A 538 12.49 19.93 -6.45
CA VAL A 538 13.60 19.35 -7.22
C VAL A 538 14.92 19.60 -6.48
N LEU A 539 15.57 18.51 -6.05
CA LEU A 539 16.84 18.56 -5.33
C LEU A 539 18.01 18.47 -6.32
N LYS A 540 18.60 19.63 -6.65
CA LYS A 540 19.80 19.73 -7.51
C LYS A 540 21.00 18.97 -6.95
N ASP A 541 21.14 19.00 -5.62
CA ASP A 541 22.13 18.21 -4.90
C ASP A 541 21.43 17.05 -4.17
N TRP A 542 21.36 15.91 -4.85
CA TRP A 542 20.69 14.71 -4.35
C TRP A 542 21.33 14.15 -3.06
N SER A 543 22.60 14.50 -2.78
CA SER A 543 23.28 14.03 -1.57
C SER A 543 22.66 14.61 -0.28
N LYS A 544 21.99 15.76 -0.36
CA LYS A 544 21.38 16.47 0.79
C LYS A 544 19.92 16.10 1.08
N LYS A 545 19.37 15.11 0.39
CA LYS A 545 17.96 14.69 0.54
C LYS A 545 17.58 14.38 1.99
N GLU A 546 18.45 13.70 2.73
CA GLU A 546 18.21 13.33 4.13
C GLU A 546 18.30 14.53 5.07
N GLU A 547 19.27 15.42 4.86
CA GLU A 547 19.40 16.67 5.62
C GLU A 547 18.11 17.48 5.52
N LYS A 548 17.55 17.61 4.31
CA LYS A 548 16.29 18.33 4.06
C LYS A 548 15.07 17.65 4.66
N LEU A 549 15.06 16.32 4.69
CA LEU A 549 14.00 15.55 5.32
C LEU A 549 14.04 15.71 6.85
N ILE A 550 15.24 15.74 7.43
CA ILE A 550 15.46 15.93 8.88
C ILE A 550 15.15 17.39 9.29
N SER A 551 15.56 18.38 8.49
CA SER A 551 15.26 19.80 8.74
C SER A 551 13.78 20.18 8.50
N LYS A 552 12.97 19.23 8.02
CA LYS A 552 11.56 19.42 7.60
C LYS A 552 11.37 20.41 6.45
N GLU A 553 12.41 20.64 5.65
CA GLU A 553 12.28 21.35 4.37
C GLU A 553 11.51 20.52 3.34
N ILE A 554 11.58 19.19 3.47
CA ILE A 554 10.72 18.23 2.78
C ILE A 554 10.13 17.26 3.82
N ASP A 555 8.94 16.74 3.54
CA ASP A 555 8.24 15.77 4.39
C ASP A 555 8.49 14.32 3.93
N CYS A 556 8.81 14.17 2.66
CA CYS A 556 8.94 12.89 1.98
C CYS A 556 10.04 12.96 0.92
N ILE A 557 10.81 11.89 0.76
CA ILE A 557 11.74 11.70 -0.36
C ILE A 557 11.11 10.68 -1.29
N MET A 558 10.93 11.00 -2.58
CA MET A 558 10.56 10.01 -3.59
C MET A 558 11.82 9.61 -4.37
N ASN A 559 12.19 8.33 -4.31
CA ASN A 559 13.38 7.83 -5.00
C ASN A 559 13.09 6.50 -5.70
N GLY A 560 13.47 6.45 -6.97
CA GLY A 560 13.08 5.38 -7.86
C GLY A 560 13.92 4.10 -7.81
N ILE A 561 14.55 3.77 -6.68
CA ILE A 561 15.27 2.51 -6.34
C ILE A 561 16.16 2.88 -5.14
N MET A 562 15.96 2.26 -3.97
CA MET A 562 16.92 2.34 -2.87
C MET A 562 17.55 0.99 -2.61
N ASN A 563 18.88 0.98 -2.57
CA ASN A 563 19.63 -0.13 -1.97
C ASN A 563 19.39 -0.05 -0.46
N THR A 564 19.06 -1.16 0.21
CA THR A 564 18.78 -1.17 1.65
C THR A 564 19.97 -0.70 2.50
N SER A 565 21.18 -0.73 1.93
CA SER A 565 22.40 -0.14 2.50
C SER A 565 22.43 1.39 2.55
N ASP A 566 21.59 2.08 1.76
CA ASP A 566 21.48 3.55 1.73
C ASP A 566 20.50 4.08 2.81
N LEU A 567 19.80 3.20 3.51
CA LEU A 567 18.88 3.58 4.59
C LEU A 567 19.69 3.97 5.84
N THR A 568 19.80 5.26 6.11
CA THR A 568 20.39 5.74 7.36
C THR A 568 19.42 5.51 8.53
N LYS A 569 19.93 5.45 9.77
CA LYS A 569 19.12 5.32 11.01
C LYS A 569 17.95 6.32 11.11
N ASN A 570 18.00 7.38 10.32
CA ASN A 570 17.11 8.54 10.36
C ASN A 570 15.98 8.49 9.33
N VAL A 571 15.91 7.46 8.46
CA VAL A 571 14.93 7.34 7.38
C VAL A 571 14.20 6.00 7.47
N LYS A 572 12.88 6.00 7.23
CA LYS A 572 12.04 4.80 7.12
C LYS A 572 11.35 4.76 5.76
N PHE A 573 11.38 3.58 5.17
CA PHE A 573 10.80 3.32 3.86
C PHE A 573 9.28 3.13 3.91
N GLY A 574 8.56 3.71 2.95
CA GLY A 574 7.17 3.39 2.64
C GLY A 574 7.02 3.23 1.12
N GLY A 575 6.26 2.25 0.64
CA GLY A 575 6.21 1.99 -0.81
C GLY A 575 6.08 0.52 -1.18
N VAL A 576 6.08 0.28 -2.49
CA VAL A 576 5.90 -1.04 -3.09
C VAL A 576 7.26 -1.66 -3.39
N ILE A 577 7.52 -2.86 -2.88
CA ILE A 577 8.75 -3.60 -3.19
C ILE A 577 8.75 -3.96 -4.68
N ILE A 578 9.76 -3.53 -5.43
CA ILE A 578 9.95 -3.94 -6.83
C ILE A 578 11.07 -4.96 -6.94
N ASN A 579 11.00 -5.77 -8.00
CA ASN A 579 12.10 -6.64 -8.36
C ASN A 579 12.95 -5.95 -9.44
N ASN A 580 13.87 -5.07 -9.04
CA ASN A 580 14.79 -4.48 -9.99
C ASN A 580 15.92 -5.47 -10.34
N LYS A 581 15.84 -6.01 -11.56
CA LYS A 581 16.80 -6.98 -12.10
C LYS A 581 18.12 -6.32 -12.48
N GLN A 582 19.20 -7.09 -12.56
CA GLN A 582 20.47 -6.63 -13.11
C GLN A 582 20.63 -7.07 -14.56
N ALA A 583 21.11 -6.19 -15.43
CA ALA A 583 21.43 -6.49 -16.81
C ALA A 583 22.94 -6.66 -16.98
N VAL A 584 23.34 -7.72 -17.66
CA VAL A 584 24.69 -7.86 -18.19
C VAL A 584 24.70 -7.31 -19.60
N ILE A 585 25.51 -6.28 -19.83
CA ILE A 585 25.51 -5.50 -21.07
C ILE A 585 26.85 -5.69 -21.74
N ILE A 586 26.84 -5.94 -23.05
CA ILE A 586 28.04 -6.07 -23.88
C ILE A 586 27.97 -5.12 -25.07
N HIS A 587 29.12 -4.86 -25.68
CA HIS A 587 29.15 -4.22 -26.98
C HIS A 587 28.62 -5.19 -28.06
N ARG A 588 27.80 -4.70 -29.00
CA ARG A 588 27.14 -5.50 -30.05
C ARG A 588 28.11 -6.30 -30.90
N SER A 589 29.30 -5.78 -31.17
CA SER A 589 30.36 -6.50 -31.90
C SER A 589 30.88 -7.73 -31.17
N ASN A 590 30.70 -7.82 -29.85
CA ASN A 590 31.20 -8.91 -29.02
C ASN A 590 30.15 -10.02 -28.83
N GLN A 591 28.94 -9.87 -29.39
CA GLN A 591 27.84 -10.81 -29.19
C GLN A 591 28.11 -12.21 -29.73
N LEU A 592 28.90 -12.35 -30.80
CA LEU A 592 29.36 -13.65 -31.29
C LEU A 592 30.45 -14.27 -30.41
N ARG A 593 31.23 -13.43 -29.73
CA ARG A 593 32.30 -13.85 -28.82
C ARG A 593 31.76 -14.27 -27.46
N TYR A 594 30.71 -13.61 -27.00
CA TYR A 594 30.06 -13.86 -25.72
C TYR A 594 28.57 -14.16 -25.91
N PRO A 595 28.20 -15.40 -26.31
CA PRO A 595 26.80 -15.75 -26.56
C PRO A 595 25.96 -15.96 -25.28
N ASN A 596 26.57 -16.09 -24.09
CA ASN A 596 25.90 -16.34 -22.80
C ASN A 596 26.80 -15.97 -21.60
N LEU A 597 26.28 -16.02 -20.36
CA LEU A 597 27.07 -15.69 -19.16
C LEU A 597 28.30 -16.59 -18.95
N GLU A 598 28.22 -17.89 -19.26
CA GLU A 598 29.35 -18.82 -19.08
C GLU A 598 30.57 -18.40 -19.92
N SER A 599 30.31 -17.89 -21.13
CA SER A 599 31.36 -17.42 -22.05
C SER A 599 32.13 -16.19 -21.55
N LEU A 600 31.64 -15.49 -20.52
CA LEU A 600 32.33 -14.36 -19.88
C LEU A 600 33.43 -14.80 -18.89
N SER A 601 33.61 -16.11 -18.65
CA SER A 601 34.70 -16.61 -17.80
C SER A 601 36.07 -16.10 -18.27
N GLY A 602 36.83 -15.44 -17.38
CA GLY A 602 38.11 -14.80 -17.67
C GLY A 602 38.05 -13.48 -18.46
N SER A 603 36.86 -12.98 -18.82
CA SER A 603 36.69 -11.65 -19.44
C SER A 603 36.85 -10.51 -18.44
N LYS A 604 37.02 -9.27 -18.90
CA LYS A 604 37.01 -8.09 -18.04
C LYS A 604 35.60 -7.57 -17.90
N ILE A 605 35.03 -7.62 -16.69
CA ILE A 605 33.70 -7.07 -16.41
C ILE A 605 33.79 -5.89 -15.46
N ALA A 606 32.82 -5.00 -15.50
CA ALA A 606 32.73 -3.91 -14.54
C ALA A 606 31.33 -3.72 -13.96
N ALA A 607 31.27 -3.22 -12.73
CA ALA A 607 30.04 -2.79 -12.09
C ALA A 607 30.32 -1.55 -11.24
N ILE A 608 29.29 -0.77 -10.92
CA ILE A 608 29.44 0.37 -10.01
C ILE A 608 29.78 -0.16 -8.62
N LYS A 609 30.79 0.43 -7.98
CA LYS A 609 31.21 0.08 -6.62
C LYS A 609 30.04 0.20 -5.65
N ASP A 610 29.91 -0.77 -4.74
CA ASP A 610 28.85 -0.82 -3.72
C ASP A 610 27.41 -0.94 -4.30
N SER A 611 27.27 -1.31 -5.59
CA SER A 611 25.97 -1.53 -6.24
C SER A 611 25.52 -2.99 -6.21
N THR A 612 24.22 -3.23 -6.40
CA THR A 612 23.66 -4.57 -6.62
C THR A 612 24.25 -5.26 -7.85
N GLY A 613 24.69 -4.50 -8.86
CA GLY A 613 25.42 -5.05 -10.01
C GLY A 613 26.80 -5.61 -9.63
N ALA A 614 27.51 -4.96 -8.69
CA ALA A 614 28.78 -5.46 -8.18
C ALA A 614 28.60 -6.72 -7.34
N LYS A 615 27.55 -6.77 -6.52
CA LYS A 615 27.16 -7.97 -5.75
C LYS A 615 26.82 -9.14 -6.67
N VAL A 616 25.93 -8.94 -7.64
CA VAL A 616 25.58 -9.98 -8.64
C VAL A 616 26.80 -10.50 -9.40
N SER A 617 27.76 -9.62 -9.69
CA SER A 617 29.01 -10.00 -10.34
C SER A 617 29.87 -10.93 -9.48
N LYS A 618 29.82 -10.81 -8.15
CA LYS A 618 30.58 -11.63 -7.19
C LYS A 618 29.87 -12.94 -6.85
N ASP A 619 28.53 -12.94 -6.81
CA ASP A 619 27.74 -14.06 -6.31
C ASP A 619 27.30 -15.02 -7.42
N ASN A 620 27.04 -14.52 -8.63
CA ASN A 620 26.55 -15.34 -9.73
C ASN A 620 27.61 -16.37 -10.17
N ALA A 621 27.20 -17.63 -10.31
CA ALA A 621 28.08 -18.78 -10.55
C ALA A 621 28.98 -18.65 -11.79
N PHE A 622 28.54 -17.87 -12.79
CA PHE A 622 29.28 -17.62 -14.02
C PHE A 622 30.07 -16.31 -13.98
N LEU A 623 29.43 -15.20 -13.55
CA LEU A 623 30.08 -13.89 -13.52
C LEU A 623 31.28 -13.84 -12.57
N LYS A 624 31.24 -14.58 -11.46
CA LYS A 624 32.36 -14.65 -10.50
C LYS A 624 33.66 -15.22 -11.09
N LYS A 625 33.59 -15.86 -12.26
CA LYS A 625 34.75 -16.38 -12.99
C LYS A 625 35.38 -15.32 -13.92
N ALA A 626 34.76 -14.16 -14.08
CA ALA A 626 35.29 -13.02 -14.82
C ALA A 626 36.11 -12.09 -13.90
N ALA A 627 36.95 -11.24 -14.49
CA ALA A 627 37.73 -10.25 -13.77
C ALA A 627 36.90 -8.98 -13.54
N LEU A 628 36.25 -8.88 -12.37
CA LEU A 628 35.45 -7.73 -11.97
C LEU A 628 36.33 -6.52 -11.61
N THR A 629 35.97 -5.36 -12.16
CA THR A 629 36.44 -4.04 -11.74
C THR A 629 35.28 -3.21 -11.21
N GLU A 630 35.36 -2.78 -9.96
CA GLU A 630 34.37 -1.89 -9.35
C GLU A 630 34.71 -0.43 -9.64
N ILE A 631 33.78 0.29 -10.29
CA ILE A 631 33.97 1.65 -10.77
C ILE A 631 33.30 2.65 -9.84
N ASN A 632 33.98 3.75 -9.53
CA ASN A 632 33.41 4.83 -8.72
C ASN A 632 32.32 5.57 -9.51
N SER A 633 31.26 6.01 -8.82
CA SER A 633 30.08 6.67 -9.41
C SER A 633 30.33 7.98 -10.18
N GLN A 634 31.56 8.51 -10.14
CA GLN A 634 31.96 9.69 -10.92
C GLN A 634 32.30 9.36 -12.39
N GLU A 635 32.58 8.11 -12.72
CA GLU A 635 32.86 7.67 -14.10
C GLU A 635 31.63 7.03 -14.74
N ASN A 636 31.33 7.40 -15.99
CA ASN A 636 30.22 6.80 -16.73
C ASN A 636 30.60 5.41 -17.26
N ILE A 637 30.14 4.38 -16.56
CA ILE A 637 30.44 2.96 -16.86
C ILE A 637 30.00 2.53 -18.26
N MET A 638 28.94 3.13 -18.83
CA MET A 638 28.47 2.85 -20.19
C MET A 638 29.48 3.33 -21.24
N ASP A 639 30.08 4.51 -21.05
CA ASP A 639 31.11 5.04 -21.94
C ASP A 639 32.38 4.18 -21.92
N LEU A 640 32.72 3.61 -20.76
CA LEU A 640 33.87 2.72 -20.62
C LEU A 640 33.68 1.40 -21.38
N LEU A 641 32.45 0.88 -21.41
CA LEU A 641 32.08 -0.27 -22.23
C LEU A 641 32.16 0.06 -23.73
N VAL A 642 31.63 1.21 -24.16
CA VAL A 642 31.72 1.67 -25.56
C VAL A 642 33.17 1.81 -26.03
N LYS A 643 34.06 2.30 -25.16
CA LYS A 643 35.50 2.44 -25.46
C LYS A 643 36.26 1.11 -25.48
N GLY A 644 35.60 -0.01 -25.17
CA GLY A 644 36.21 -1.34 -25.11
C GLY A 644 37.13 -1.55 -23.92
N THR A 645 36.97 -0.76 -22.85
CA THR A 645 37.76 -0.90 -21.61
C THR A 645 37.42 -2.20 -20.89
N TYR A 646 36.14 -2.59 -20.98
CA TYR A 646 35.58 -3.81 -20.42
C TYR A 646 34.84 -4.59 -21.51
N ASP A 647 34.79 -5.91 -21.37
CA ASP A 647 34.10 -6.82 -22.27
C ASP A 647 32.59 -6.85 -21.99
N ALA A 648 32.19 -6.69 -20.72
CA ALA A 648 30.82 -6.54 -20.27
C ALA A 648 30.72 -5.59 -19.05
N ILE A 649 29.54 -5.04 -18.79
CA ILE A 649 29.23 -4.34 -17.54
C ILE A 649 27.92 -4.86 -16.94
N ILE A 650 27.77 -4.70 -15.63
CA ILE A 650 26.57 -5.08 -14.89
C ILE A 650 25.95 -3.81 -14.30
N LEU A 651 24.70 -3.57 -14.63
CA LEU A 651 23.96 -2.36 -14.27
C LEU A 651 22.47 -2.69 -14.06
N ASP A 652 21.72 -1.83 -13.37
CA ASP A 652 20.27 -1.99 -13.23
C ASP A 652 19.60 -2.12 -14.58
N TYR A 653 18.75 -3.14 -14.75
CA TYR A 653 18.11 -3.47 -16.02
C TYR A 653 17.36 -2.27 -16.61
N LEU A 654 16.65 -1.52 -15.77
CA LEU A 654 15.90 -0.38 -16.23
C LEU A 654 16.79 0.78 -16.70
N ASN A 655 17.86 1.08 -15.96
CA ASN A 655 18.85 2.09 -16.33
C ASN A 655 19.55 1.72 -17.64
N ALA A 656 19.86 0.43 -17.82
CA ALA A 656 20.46 -0.11 -19.04
C ALA A 656 19.53 0.00 -20.25
N LYS A 657 18.28 -0.47 -20.11
CA LYS A 657 17.25 -0.45 -21.15
C LYS A 657 17.00 0.97 -21.65
N ASN A 658 16.80 1.92 -20.74
CA ASN A 658 16.54 3.33 -21.09
C ASN A 658 17.75 3.98 -21.77
N SER A 659 18.96 3.75 -21.25
CA SER A 659 20.18 4.32 -21.84
C SER A 659 20.42 3.80 -23.26
N ILE A 660 20.17 2.52 -23.52
CA ILE A 660 20.31 1.94 -24.86
C ILE A 660 19.21 2.46 -25.81
N ALA A 661 17.97 2.59 -25.34
CA ALA A 661 16.83 3.04 -26.14
C ALA A 661 16.92 4.51 -26.58
N THR A 662 17.52 5.39 -25.77
CA THR A 662 17.69 6.83 -26.09
C THR A 662 18.69 7.12 -27.23
N GLY A 663 19.32 6.09 -27.81
CA GLY A 663 20.11 6.18 -29.04
C GLY A 663 21.60 6.48 -28.85
N ASN A 664 22.00 7.05 -27.72
CA ASN A 664 23.41 7.35 -27.41
C ASN A 664 24.29 6.10 -27.24
N TYR A 665 23.69 4.93 -26.98
CA TYR A 665 24.38 3.65 -26.78
C TYR A 665 23.82 2.53 -27.67
N SER A 666 23.38 2.85 -28.89
CA SER A 666 22.79 1.88 -29.84
C SER A 666 23.70 0.69 -30.22
N ASN A 667 25.01 0.85 -30.01
CA ASN A 667 26.06 -0.15 -30.18
C ASN A 667 26.19 -1.11 -28.98
N LEU A 668 25.43 -0.91 -27.90
CA LEU A 668 25.36 -1.83 -26.77
C LEU A 668 24.11 -2.72 -26.85
N VAL A 669 24.17 -3.88 -26.18
CA VAL A 669 23.08 -4.86 -26.12
C VAL A 669 23.11 -5.55 -24.76
N ILE A 670 21.91 -5.82 -24.23
CA ILE A 670 21.73 -6.65 -23.04
C ILE A 670 21.97 -8.10 -23.46
N LEU A 671 22.99 -8.72 -22.88
CA LEU A 671 23.33 -10.13 -23.08
C LEU A 671 22.37 -11.03 -22.31
N GLU A 672 22.19 -10.75 -21.02
CA GLU A 672 21.33 -11.54 -20.13
C GLU A 672 20.79 -10.66 -18.99
N ILE A 673 19.61 -11.01 -18.47
CA ILE A 673 18.99 -10.36 -17.32
C ILE A 673 19.07 -11.34 -16.15
N ILE A 674 19.56 -10.87 -15.01
CA ILE A 674 19.75 -11.64 -13.80
C ILE A 674 18.73 -11.16 -12.75
N ASP A 675 17.93 -12.09 -12.24
CA ASP A 675 17.10 -11.86 -11.07
C ASP A 675 18.03 -11.68 -9.85
N ALA A 676 18.09 -10.48 -9.31
CA ALA A 676 18.93 -10.09 -8.17
C ALA A 676 18.07 -9.94 -6.90
N THR A 677 18.73 -9.78 -5.75
CA THR A 677 18.07 -9.49 -4.46
C THR A 677 17.14 -8.28 -4.55
N TYR A 678 16.00 -8.37 -3.84
CA TYR A 678 14.95 -7.34 -3.81
C TYR A 678 15.51 -5.93 -3.56
N GLN A 679 15.02 -4.95 -4.32
CA GLN A 679 15.25 -3.53 -4.05
C GLN A 679 13.92 -2.88 -3.69
N GLU A 680 13.91 -2.10 -2.62
CA GLU A 680 12.71 -1.37 -2.22
C GLU A 680 12.58 -0.12 -3.11
N TYR A 681 11.41 0.05 -3.76
CA TYR A 681 11.08 1.24 -4.56
C TYR A 681 9.89 1.98 -3.96
N GLY A 682 10.01 3.29 -3.84
CA GLY A 682 8.99 4.06 -3.17
C GLY A 682 9.53 5.31 -2.55
N TYR A 683 8.81 5.76 -1.55
CA TYR A 683 9.04 7.00 -0.88
C TYR A 683 9.57 6.76 0.54
N SER A 684 10.09 7.79 1.16
CA SER A 684 10.71 7.65 2.47
C SER A 684 10.40 8.85 3.34
N TYR A 685 10.22 8.56 4.61
CA TYR A 685 9.91 9.52 5.65
C TYR A 685 11.00 9.49 6.72
N ARG A 686 10.94 10.43 7.66
CA ARG A 686 11.79 10.40 8.84
C ARG A 686 11.57 9.10 9.62
N SER A 687 12.62 8.60 10.27
CA SER A 687 12.52 7.44 11.16
C SER A 687 11.52 7.73 12.29
N GLY A 688 10.58 6.81 12.52
CA GLY A 688 9.48 6.97 13.47
C GLY A 688 8.23 7.65 12.91
N SER A 689 8.24 8.08 11.65
CA SER A 689 7.06 8.64 10.98
C SER A 689 5.94 7.60 10.84
N ASP A 690 4.73 7.98 11.25
CA ASP A 690 3.52 7.18 11.09
C ASP A 690 2.92 7.25 9.67
N MET A 691 3.38 8.19 8.85
CA MET A 691 3.05 8.25 7.42
C MET A 691 3.41 6.98 6.66
N VAL A 692 4.44 6.26 7.11
CA VAL A 692 4.83 4.95 6.53
C VAL A 692 3.62 3.99 6.51
N LYS A 693 2.90 3.88 7.63
CA LYS A 693 1.76 2.96 7.75
C LYS A 693 0.58 3.41 6.89
N ILE A 694 0.30 4.72 6.90
CA ILE A 694 -0.84 5.33 6.21
C ILE A 694 -0.69 5.19 4.70
N THR A 695 0.49 5.52 4.19
CA THR A 695 0.75 5.49 2.75
C THR A 695 0.93 4.06 2.24
N ASN A 696 1.44 3.13 3.06
CA ASN A 696 1.39 1.71 2.71
C ASN A 696 -0.06 1.20 2.58
N LYS A 697 -0.95 1.58 3.51
CA LYS A 697 -2.38 1.24 3.42
C LYS A 697 -3.02 1.78 2.13
N GLU A 698 -2.73 3.03 1.76
CA GLU A 698 -3.28 3.62 0.54
C GLU A 698 -2.70 3.01 -0.73
N ASN A 699 -1.39 2.71 -0.78
CA ASN A 699 -0.81 1.94 -1.87
C ASN A 699 -1.53 0.60 -2.06
N MET A 700 -1.84 -0.10 -0.95
CA MET A 700 -2.55 -1.38 -1.05
C MET A 700 -3.95 -1.23 -1.64
N LYS A 701 -4.66 -0.16 -1.27
CA LYS A 701 -5.95 0.17 -1.88
C LYS A 701 -5.80 0.40 -3.38
N MET A 702 -4.82 1.21 -3.79
CA MET A 702 -4.53 1.48 -5.19
C MET A 702 -4.15 0.21 -5.98
N ILE A 703 -3.49 -0.75 -5.34
CA ILE A 703 -3.19 -2.06 -5.95
C ILE A 703 -4.49 -2.87 -6.11
N SER A 704 -5.32 -2.91 -5.06
CA SER A 704 -6.56 -3.70 -5.04
C SER A 704 -7.62 -3.20 -6.02
N ASP A 705 -7.72 -1.89 -6.23
CA ASP A 705 -8.68 -1.28 -7.16
C ASP A 705 -8.12 -1.15 -8.60
N GLY A 706 -6.88 -1.60 -8.81
CA GLY A 706 -6.21 -1.58 -10.10
C GLY A 706 -5.68 -0.21 -10.53
N SER A 707 -5.87 0.86 -9.75
CA SER A 707 -5.34 2.20 -10.09
C SER A 707 -3.82 2.23 -10.14
N TYR A 708 -3.13 1.48 -9.27
CA TYR A 708 -1.68 1.30 -9.32
C TYR A 708 -1.24 0.64 -10.63
N ASN A 709 -1.93 -0.43 -11.04
CA ASN A 709 -1.65 -1.13 -12.31
C ASN A 709 -1.89 -0.22 -13.52
N ASN A 710 -2.93 0.63 -13.46
CA ASN A 710 -3.19 1.62 -14.50
C ASN A 710 -2.06 2.64 -14.62
N ILE A 711 -1.53 3.13 -13.49
CA ILE A 711 -0.35 4.01 -13.48
C ILE A 711 0.85 3.27 -14.09
N VAL A 712 1.14 2.04 -13.69
CA VAL A 712 2.25 1.25 -14.27
C VAL A 712 2.09 1.06 -15.79
N MET A 713 0.87 0.81 -16.27
CA MET A 713 0.57 0.70 -17.71
C MET A 713 0.76 2.02 -18.48
N ASN A 714 0.84 3.17 -17.81
CA ASN A 714 1.18 4.45 -18.44
C ASN A 714 2.68 4.55 -18.76
N TYR A 715 3.50 3.67 -18.19
CA TYR A 715 4.95 3.64 -18.39
C TYR A 715 5.37 2.25 -18.88
N PRO A 716 5.22 1.96 -20.18
CA PRO A 716 5.51 0.64 -20.75
C PRO A 716 6.91 0.12 -20.46
N ASP A 717 7.88 1.01 -20.29
CA ASP A 717 9.26 0.67 -19.93
C ASP A 717 9.38 0.01 -18.55
N LEU A 718 8.40 0.25 -17.66
CA LEU A 718 8.35 -0.25 -16.28
C LEU A 718 7.62 -1.60 -16.14
N ILE A 719 6.79 -2.00 -17.12
CA ILE A 719 5.92 -3.20 -17.04
C ILE A 719 6.72 -4.48 -16.71
N ASP A 720 7.88 -4.68 -17.35
CA ASP A 720 8.70 -5.88 -17.20
C ASP A 720 9.33 -6.04 -15.79
N VAL A 721 9.37 -4.94 -15.00
CA VAL A 721 10.01 -4.85 -13.68
C VAL A 721 8.97 -4.93 -12.55
N PHE A 722 7.72 -4.58 -12.84
CA PHE A 722 6.59 -4.58 -11.89
C PHE A 722 5.78 -5.87 -11.87
N ASN A 723 6.34 -7.03 -12.27
CA ASN A 723 5.63 -8.31 -12.26
C ASN A 723 5.13 -8.69 -10.85
N LEU A 724 3.87 -8.26 -10.60
CA LEU A 724 2.79 -8.66 -9.72
C LEU A 724 3.15 -9.24 -8.33
N LEU A 725 2.65 -8.54 -7.31
CA LEU A 725 2.44 -8.98 -5.92
C LEU A 725 1.72 -10.35 -5.77
N ASP A 726 1.20 -10.93 -6.85
CA ASP A 726 0.34 -12.11 -6.91
C ASP A 726 1.00 -13.44 -6.48
N SER A 727 2.32 -13.45 -6.21
CA SER A 727 3.06 -14.69 -5.88
C SER A 727 3.40 -14.90 -4.40
N ARG A 728 3.14 -13.95 -3.48
CA ARG A 728 3.52 -14.06 -2.06
C ARG A 728 2.34 -13.93 -1.09
N ASP A 729 2.11 -14.98 -0.31
CA ASP A 729 0.96 -15.11 0.60
C ASP A 729 0.99 -14.10 1.74
N TYR A 730 2.16 -13.85 2.33
CA TYR A 730 2.32 -12.85 3.39
C TYR A 730 1.95 -11.45 2.89
N LEU A 731 2.45 -11.08 1.71
CA LEU A 731 2.12 -9.78 1.12
C LEU A 731 0.65 -9.70 0.77
N ASN A 732 0.01 -10.76 0.28
CA ASN A 732 -1.42 -10.80 0.02
C ASN A 732 -2.28 -10.64 1.29
N VAL A 733 -1.87 -11.24 2.41
CA VAL A 733 -2.57 -11.09 3.71
C VAL A 733 -2.41 -9.68 4.27
N ILE A 734 -1.21 -9.10 4.20
CA ILE A 734 -0.99 -7.71 4.61
C ILE A 734 -1.72 -6.74 3.65
N ALA A 735 -1.74 -7.05 2.36
CA ALA A 735 -2.40 -6.29 1.30
C ALA A 735 -3.91 -6.17 1.47
N SER A 736 -4.58 -7.29 1.73
CA SER A 736 -6.02 -7.36 1.93
C SER A 736 -6.44 -6.75 3.27
N GLY A 737 -5.49 -6.57 4.20
CA GLY A 737 -5.76 -6.23 5.60
C GLY A 737 -6.51 -7.35 6.33
N ARG A 738 -6.62 -8.54 5.73
CA ARG A 738 -7.42 -9.67 6.21
C ARG A 738 -6.66 -10.97 6.04
N MET A 739 -6.71 -11.83 7.06
CA MET A 739 -6.22 -13.20 6.95
C MET A 739 -7.41 -14.15 6.88
N ASN A 740 -7.55 -14.88 5.77
CA ASN A 740 -8.60 -15.88 5.60
C ASN A 740 -8.17 -17.18 6.26
N ILE A 741 -8.83 -17.55 7.36
CA ILE A 741 -8.43 -18.66 8.22
C ILE A 741 -9.45 -19.79 8.09
N GLY A 742 -9.02 -20.90 7.50
CA GLY A 742 -9.82 -22.11 7.38
C GLY A 742 -9.93 -22.84 8.72
N ILE A 743 -11.16 -23.05 9.19
CA ILE A 743 -11.45 -23.70 10.47
C ILE A 743 -12.53 -24.78 10.36
N SER A 744 -12.58 -25.68 11.33
CA SER A 744 -13.73 -26.57 11.55
C SER A 744 -14.27 -26.40 12.97
N ILE A 745 -15.58 -26.56 13.16
CA ILE A 745 -16.21 -26.42 14.48
C ILE A 745 -15.91 -27.67 15.34
N LYS A 746 -15.04 -27.49 16.34
CA LYS A 746 -14.48 -28.51 17.22
C LYS A 746 -14.10 -27.92 18.59
N GLU A 747 -14.92 -28.15 19.61
CA GLU A 747 -14.61 -27.74 21.00
C GLU A 747 -13.46 -28.59 21.57
N PRO A 748 -12.43 -28.02 22.22
CA PRO A 748 -12.29 -26.63 22.68
C PRO A 748 -11.50 -25.70 21.73
N LEU A 749 -11.21 -26.11 20.49
CA LEU A 749 -10.33 -25.39 19.55
C LEU A 749 -11.04 -24.22 18.85
N ASN A 750 -12.15 -24.49 18.17
CA ASN A 750 -12.96 -23.51 17.45
C ASN A 750 -14.43 -23.88 17.64
N TYR A 751 -15.24 -23.10 18.37
CA TYR A 751 -16.65 -23.42 18.59
C TYR A 751 -17.48 -22.17 18.89
N ILE A 752 -18.78 -22.26 18.64
CA ILE A 752 -19.73 -21.17 18.89
C ILE A 752 -20.26 -21.31 20.31
N ASN A 753 -20.10 -20.27 21.12
CA ASN A 753 -20.60 -20.26 22.49
C ASN A 753 -22.11 -19.98 22.56
N ASN A 754 -22.68 -19.98 23.77
CA ASN A 754 -24.11 -19.71 23.99
C ASN A 754 -24.55 -18.28 23.62
N LYS A 755 -23.61 -17.37 23.37
CA LYS A 755 -23.87 -16.00 22.88
C LYS A 755 -23.73 -15.88 21.36
N ASN A 756 -23.58 -17.00 20.65
CA ASN A 756 -23.37 -17.06 19.21
C ASN A 756 -22.03 -16.43 18.75
N GLU A 757 -21.01 -16.44 19.62
CA GLU A 757 -19.66 -15.94 19.31
C GLU A 757 -18.73 -17.11 19.00
N LEU A 758 -17.94 -17.00 17.92
CA LEU A 758 -16.87 -17.95 17.63
C LEU A 758 -15.71 -17.74 18.63
N ILE A 759 -15.44 -18.75 19.45
CA ILE A 759 -14.39 -18.75 20.47
C ILE A 759 -13.60 -20.06 20.40
N GLY A 760 -12.57 -20.19 21.23
CA GLY A 760 -11.80 -21.43 21.36
C GLY A 760 -10.30 -21.16 21.37
N PHE A 761 -9.52 -22.18 21.71
CA PHE A 761 -8.07 -22.06 21.81
C PHE A 761 -7.43 -21.60 20.49
N ASP A 762 -7.78 -22.22 19.36
CA ASP A 762 -7.25 -21.87 18.05
C ASP A 762 -7.80 -20.53 17.56
N THR A 763 -9.11 -20.26 17.77
CA THR A 763 -9.73 -18.97 17.42
C THR A 763 -9.02 -17.80 18.11
N GLU A 764 -8.83 -17.87 19.43
CA GLU A 764 -8.20 -16.78 20.18
C GLU A 764 -6.71 -16.67 19.88
N PHE A 765 -6.04 -17.79 19.60
CA PHE A 765 -4.64 -17.80 19.15
C PHE A 765 -4.48 -17.13 17.77
N ALA A 766 -5.32 -17.50 16.81
CA ALA A 766 -5.37 -16.89 15.48
C ALA A 766 -5.68 -15.37 15.55
N ASN A 767 -6.57 -14.95 16.45
CA ASN A 767 -6.88 -13.54 16.68
C ASN A 767 -5.66 -12.74 17.16
N GLU A 768 -4.91 -13.25 18.15
CA GLU A 768 -3.71 -12.56 18.66
C GLU A 768 -2.59 -12.52 17.60
N VAL A 769 -2.41 -13.59 16.83
CA VAL A 769 -1.44 -13.61 15.73
C VAL A 769 -1.82 -12.60 14.65
N SER A 770 -3.09 -12.56 14.24
CA SER A 770 -3.60 -11.59 13.25
C SER A 770 -3.41 -10.14 13.72
N LYS A 771 -3.68 -9.90 15.01
CA LYS A 771 -3.44 -8.60 15.65
C LYS A 771 -1.97 -8.18 15.62
N ARG A 772 -1.03 -9.10 15.88
CA ARG A 772 0.42 -8.84 15.78
C ARG A 772 0.89 -8.61 14.35
N LEU A 773 0.24 -9.26 13.38
CA LEU A 773 0.43 -9.00 11.95
C LEU A 773 -0.21 -7.68 11.48
N GLY A 774 -1.14 -7.12 12.27
CA GLY A 774 -1.86 -5.90 11.93
C GLY A 774 -3.00 -6.11 10.94
N VAL A 775 -3.59 -7.31 10.89
CA VAL A 775 -4.66 -7.71 9.97
C VAL A 775 -5.90 -8.21 10.71
N GLU A 776 -7.07 -8.12 10.06
CA GLU A 776 -8.35 -8.64 10.55
C GLU A 776 -8.47 -10.15 10.26
N PRO A 777 -8.72 -11.01 11.26
CA PRO A 777 -8.97 -12.43 11.00
C PRO A 777 -10.37 -12.65 10.43
N VAL A 778 -10.46 -13.37 9.30
CA VAL A 778 -11.73 -13.79 8.68
C VAL A 778 -11.80 -15.31 8.72
N PHE A 779 -12.72 -15.85 9.52
CA PHE A 779 -12.84 -17.29 9.72
C PHE A 779 -13.79 -17.92 8.71
N HIS A 780 -13.32 -18.95 8.01
CA HIS A 780 -14.09 -19.74 7.04
C HIS A 780 -14.30 -21.14 7.60
N ILE A 781 -15.56 -21.57 7.72
CA ILE A 781 -15.85 -22.96 8.09
C ILE A 781 -15.65 -23.83 6.84
N ILE A 782 -14.57 -24.60 6.83
CA ILE A 782 -14.14 -25.37 5.67
C ILE A 782 -14.66 -26.81 5.69
N ASN A 783 -14.80 -27.41 4.51
CA ASN A 783 -15.04 -28.84 4.41
C ASN A 783 -13.73 -29.58 4.69
N TRP A 784 -13.66 -30.31 5.81
CA TRP A 784 -12.43 -30.99 6.23
C TRP A 784 -11.88 -32.00 5.21
N ASN A 785 -12.74 -32.53 4.34
CA ASN A 785 -12.33 -33.44 3.28
C ASN A 785 -11.68 -32.72 2.09
N GLU A 786 -11.90 -31.41 1.94
CA GLU A 786 -11.42 -30.58 0.83
C GLU A 786 -10.38 -29.53 1.26
N LYS A 787 -10.01 -29.50 2.55
CA LYS A 787 -9.05 -28.53 3.12
C LYS A 787 -7.77 -28.32 2.31
N GLU A 788 -7.18 -29.37 1.73
CA GLU A 788 -6.00 -29.24 0.88
C GLU A 788 -6.31 -28.46 -0.41
N ASN A 789 -7.48 -28.69 -1.01
CA ASN A 789 -7.95 -27.98 -2.19
C ASN A 789 -8.36 -26.54 -1.86
N GLU A 790 -9.05 -26.30 -0.75
CA GLU A 790 -9.42 -24.94 -0.32
C GLU A 790 -8.18 -24.07 -0.05
N LEU A 791 -7.13 -24.66 0.52
CA LEU A 791 -5.83 -24.00 0.71
C LEU A 791 -5.10 -23.75 -0.63
N LEU A 792 -5.21 -24.68 -1.59
CA LEU A 792 -4.59 -24.59 -2.92
C LEU A 792 -5.29 -23.57 -3.83
N LEU A 793 -6.61 -23.51 -3.79
CA LEU A 793 -7.45 -22.58 -4.56
C LEU A 793 -7.41 -21.14 -4.02
N LYS A 794 -6.72 -20.93 -2.89
CA LYS A 794 -6.61 -19.65 -2.17
C LYS A 794 -7.95 -19.16 -1.59
N ASP A 795 -8.90 -20.06 -1.35
CA ASP A 795 -10.13 -19.74 -0.60
C ASP A 795 -9.80 -19.41 0.87
N VAL A 796 -8.72 -20.01 1.39
CA VAL A 796 -8.13 -19.69 2.69
C VAL A 796 -6.61 -19.48 2.58
N ASP A 797 -6.04 -18.66 3.46
CA ASP A 797 -4.60 -18.37 3.54
C ASP A 797 -3.85 -19.40 4.39
N CYS A 798 -4.53 -19.92 5.41
CA CYS A 798 -4.00 -20.96 6.29
C CYS A 798 -5.13 -21.80 6.89
N ILE A 799 -4.81 -23.01 7.34
CA ILE A 799 -5.73 -23.89 8.09
C ILE A 799 -5.30 -23.90 9.56
N TRP A 800 -6.17 -23.42 10.45
CA TRP A 800 -5.88 -23.24 11.87
C TRP A 800 -6.96 -23.89 12.75
N SER A 801 -6.99 -25.21 12.76
CA SER A 801 -8.06 -25.97 13.43
C SER A 801 -7.58 -27.31 14.00
N GLY A 802 -6.51 -27.26 14.80
CA GLY A 802 -5.87 -28.43 15.40
C GLY A 802 -5.43 -29.42 14.33
N LEU A 803 -4.80 -28.89 13.27
CA LEU A 803 -4.45 -29.68 12.11
C LEU A 803 -3.26 -30.58 12.45
N THR A 804 -3.51 -31.89 12.47
CA THR A 804 -2.47 -32.87 12.78
C THR A 804 -1.38 -32.90 11.71
N VAL A 805 -0.12 -32.84 12.14
CA VAL A 805 1.04 -33.00 11.28
C VAL A 805 1.21 -34.48 10.91
N THR A 806 1.31 -34.77 9.61
CA THR A 806 1.61 -36.11 9.08
C THR A 806 2.55 -36.00 7.90
N GLU A 807 3.35 -37.03 7.63
CA GLU A 807 4.25 -37.06 6.46
C GLU A 807 3.50 -36.85 5.14
N GLU A 808 2.33 -37.49 4.98
CA GLU A 808 1.48 -37.31 3.79
C GLU A 808 1.02 -35.85 3.61
N ARG A 809 0.77 -35.13 4.70
CA ARG A 809 0.42 -33.70 4.64
C ARG A 809 1.65 -32.84 4.37
N ARG A 810 2.83 -33.17 4.91
CA ARG A 810 4.08 -32.45 4.62
C ARG A 810 4.41 -32.44 3.13
N GLU A 811 3.99 -33.45 2.38
CA GLU A 811 4.11 -33.49 0.90
C GLU A 811 3.18 -32.49 0.19
N LYS A 812 2.09 -32.05 0.83
CA LYS A 812 1.02 -31.25 0.21
C LYS A 812 0.91 -29.83 0.78
N MET A 813 1.44 -29.58 1.97
CA MET A 813 1.36 -28.30 2.68
C MET A 813 2.58 -28.07 3.57
N LYS A 814 2.89 -26.80 3.82
CA LYS A 814 3.89 -26.37 4.81
C LYS A 814 3.22 -26.21 6.17
N PHE A 815 3.96 -26.45 7.26
CA PHE A 815 3.44 -26.33 8.63
C PHE A 815 4.15 -25.24 9.41
N SER A 816 3.42 -24.59 10.34
CA SER A 816 4.04 -23.84 11.43
C SER A 816 4.81 -24.76 12.38
N ARG A 817 5.43 -24.16 13.40
CA ARG A 817 5.86 -24.88 14.61
C ARG A 817 4.67 -25.62 15.23
N VAL A 818 4.95 -26.78 15.81
CA VAL A 818 3.98 -27.54 16.62
C VAL A 818 3.68 -26.75 17.89
N TYR A 819 2.40 -26.52 18.17
CA TYR A 819 1.95 -25.82 19.39
C TYR A 819 1.27 -26.74 20.40
N VAL A 820 0.79 -27.92 19.97
CA VAL A 820 0.16 -28.94 20.84
C VAL A 820 0.71 -30.33 20.52
N HIS A 821 1.11 -31.06 21.56
CA HIS A 821 1.36 -32.50 21.52
C HIS A 821 0.16 -33.24 22.12
N ASN A 822 -0.70 -33.76 21.25
CA ASN A 822 -1.86 -34.54 21.61
C ASN A 822 -1.59 -36.03 21.50
N ARG A 823 -2.53 -36.84 22.00
CA ARG A 823 -2.55 -38.29 21.80
C ARG A 823 -3.95 -38.74 21.41
N ARG A 824 -4.06 -39.86 20.70
CA ARG A 824 -5.35 -40.47 20.38
C ARG A 824 -5.83 -41.36 21.52
N VAL A 825 -7.12 -41.30 21.81
CA VAL A 825 -7.79 -42.09 22.85
C VAL A 825 -9.09 -42.68 22.35
N ALA A 826 -9.63 -43.65 23.08
CA ALA A 826 -11.00 -44.10 22.90
C ALA A 826 -11.90 -43.41 23.94
N LEU A 827 -12.96 -42.75 23.45
CA LEU A 827 -14.07 -42.27 24.25
C LEU A 827 -15.16 -43.34 24.25
N ILE A 828 -15.66 -43.74 25.43
CA ILE A 828 -16.68 -44.77 25.61
C ILE A 828 -17.76 -44.32 26.59
N HIS A 829 -18.86 -45.05 26.67
CA HIS A 829 -19.84 -44.87 27.74
C HIS A 829 -19.32 -45.46 29.07
N LYS A 830 -19.58 -44.80 30.20
CA LYS A 830 -19.12 -45.24 31.55
C LYS A 830 -19.62 -46.63 31.92
N SER A 831 -20.80 -47.01 31.45
CA SER A 831 -21.34 -48.37 31.65
C SER A 831 -20.48 -49.46 30.99
N ASP A 832 -19.72 -49.12 29.95
CA ASP A 832 -18.86 -50.04 29.22
C ASP A 832 -17.40 -50.05 29.69
N ALA A 833 -17.09 -49.34 30.79
CA ALA A 833 -15.74 -49.28 31.38
C ALA A 833 -15.14 -50.67 31.66
N ASN A 834 -16.00 -51.63 32.03
CA ASN A 834 -15.57 -53.01 32.28
C ASN A 834 -15.38 -53.85 31.02
N LYS A 835 -16.01 -53.42 29.91
CA LYS A 835 -15.99 -54.12 28.62
C LYS A 835 -14.78 -53.69 27.78
N TYR A 836 -14.47 -52.39 27.77
CA TYR A 836 -13.42 -51.81 26.92
C TYR A 836 -12.25 -51.26 27.74
N LYS A 837 -11.31 -52.14 28.10
CA LYS A 837 -10.16 -51.81 28.97
C LYS A 837 -8.84 -51.62 28.23
N ASN A 838 -8.72 -52.19 27.03
CA ASN A 838 -7.50 -52.23 26.24
C ASN A 838 -7.80 -52.34 24.73
N ILE A 839 -6.78 -52.22 23.89
CA ILE A 839 -6.98 -52.12 22.44
C ILE A 839 -7.56 -53.40 21.84
N GLU A 840 -7.25 -54.56 22.43
CA GLU A 840 -7.79 -55.85 22.02
C GLU A 840 -9.30 -55.94 22.28
N SER A 841 -9.78 -55.43 23.41
CA SER A 841 -11.20 -55.41 23.73
C SER A 841 -12.06 -54.59 22.76
N LEU A 842 -11.44 -53.65 22.01
CA LEU A 842 -12.11 -52.87 20.97
C LEU A 842 -12.25 -53.61 19.63
N SER A 843 -11.62 -54.79 19.45
CA SER A 843 -11.59 -55.48 18.14
C SER A 843 -12.95 -55.98 17.65
N LYS A 844 -13.98 -55.98 18.51
CA LYS A 844 -15.37 -56.36 18.17
C LYS A 844 -16.37 -55.23 18.41
N ALA A 845 -15.88 -54.04 18.78
CA ALA A 845 -16.70 -52.87 19.04
C ALA A 845 -17.23 -52.26 17.73
N LYS A 846 -18.32 -51.50 17.83
CA LYS A 846 -18.71 -50.52 16.81
C LYS A 846 -17.90 -49.24 17.03
N LEU A 847 -16.89 -49.03 16.20
CA LEU A 847 -15.99 -47.88 16.29
C LEU A 847 -16.45 -46.77 15.35
N SER A 848 -16.19 -45.54 15.76
CA SER A 848 -16.31 -44.37 14.90
C SER A 848 -15.11 -43.44 15.04
N ALA A 849 -14.83 -42.70 13.98
CA ALA A 849 -13.87 -41.62 13.89
C ALA A 849 -14.28 -40.71 12.74
N VAL A 850 -13.78 -39.48 12.72
CA VAL A 850 -14.05 -38.55 11.61
C VAL A 850 -13.36 -39.05 10.34
N ILE A 851 -14.06 -39.06 9.22
CA ILE A 851 -13.50 -39.45 7.91
C ILE A 851 -12.31 -38.55 7.56
N GLY A 852 -11.18 -39.14 7.14
CA GLY A 852 -9.95 -38.40 6.83
C GLY A 852 -9.13 -37.93 8.04
N SER A 853 -9.50 -38.34 9.26
CA SER A 853 -8.76 -38.04 10.49
C SER A 853 -7.65 -39.06 10.80
N THR A 854 -6.72 -38.69 11.67
CA THR A 854 -5.71 -39.60 12.26
C THR A 854 -6.35 -40.69 13.14
N GLY A 855 -7.55 -40.45 13.68
CA GLY A 855 -8.36 -41.46 14.35
C GLY A 855 -8.86 -42.55 13.40
N GLU A 856 -9.33 -42.18 12.21
CA GLU A 856 -9.69 -43.14 11.17
C GLU A 856 -8.46 -43.92 10.67
N GLN A 857 -7.33 -43.23 10.48
CA GLN A 857 -6.07 -43.88 10.12
C GLN A 857 -5.63 -44.89 11.19
N ALA A 858 -5.79 -44.56 12.48
CA ALA A 858 -5.52 -45.49 13.58
C ALA A 858 -6.40 -46.75 13.49
N ILE A 859 -7.71 -46.57 13.22
CA ILE A 859 -8.63 -47.70 13.06
C ILE A 859 -8.21 -48.59 11.88
N LYS A 860 -7.87 -47.99 10.73
CA LYS A 860 -7.53 -48.72 9.50
C LYS A 860 -6.17 -49.42 9.57
N SER A 861 -5.19 -48.83 10.27
CA SER A 861 -3.81 -49.34 10.33
C SER A 861 -3.57 -50.31 11.49
N ASN A 862 -4.22 -50.12 12.64
CA ASN A 862 -3.96 -50.93 13.83
C ASN A 862 -4.49 -52.36 13.70
N SER A 863 -3.69 -53.35 14.11
CA SER A 863 -4.00 -54.78 13.95
C SER A 863 -5.25 -55.27 14.68
N TYR A 864 -5.66 -54.59 15.76
CA TYR A 864 -6.87 -54.90 16.52
C TYR A 864 -8.06 -54.07 16.05
N LEU A 865 -7.88 -52.76 15.90
CA LEU A 865 -8.98 -51.85 15.54
C LEU A 865 -9.54 -52.13 14.14
N LYS A 866 -8.71 -52.56 13.18
CA LYS A 866 -9.17 -52.90 11.83
C LYS A 866 -10.13 -54.09 11.76
N LYS A 867 -10.26 -54.87 12.85
CA LYS A 867 -11.21 -55.99 12.99
C LYS A 867 -12.57 -55.53 13.51
N ALA A 868 -12.65 -54.32 14.06
CA ALA A 868 -13.86 -53.76 14.62
C ALA A 868 -14.83 -53.31 13.50
N ASN A 869 -16.10 -53.10 13.84
CA ASN A 869 -17.07 -52.57 12.89
C ASN A 869 -16.95 -51.03 12.85
N TYR A 870 -16.24 -50.51 11.86
CA TYR A 870 -16.01 -49.07 11.70
C TYR A 870 -17.13 -48.38 10.92
N ILE A 871 -17.63 -47.27 11.46
CA ILE A 871 -18.59 -46.37 10.82
C ILE A 871 -18.03 -44.94 10.91
N GLY A 872 -17.65 -44.36 9.77
CA GLY A 872 -17.14 -42.98 9.72
C GLY A 872 -18.21 -41.94 10.06
N SER A 873 -17.80 -40.88 10.76
CA SER A 873 -18.63 -39.69 11.02
C SER A 873 -18.11 -38.48 10.24
N VAL A 874 -18.99 -37.50 10.00
CA VAL A 874 -18.61 -36.28 9.27
C VAL A 874 -18.02 -35.21 10.18
N SER A 875 -18.24 -35.28 11.50
CA SER A 875 -17.65 -34.35 12.48
C SER A 875 -17.42 -35.00 13.85
N ASN A 876 -16.56 -34.38 14.68
CA ASN A 876 -16.33 -34.83 16.05
C ASN A 876 -17.60 -34.73 16.91
N THR A 877 -18.34 -33.63 16.77
CA THR A 877 -19.61 -33.41 17.47
C THR A 877 -20.64 -34.49 17.13
N GLU A 878 -20.74 -34.86 15.86
CA GLU A 878 -21.61 -35.98 15.46
C GLU A 878 -21.14 -37.29 16.09
N ALA A 879 -19.85 -37.63 15.99
CA ALA A 879 -19.31 -38.88 16.52
C ALA A 879 -19.60 -39.03 18.03
N ILE A 880 -19.37 -37.97 18.81
CA ILE A 880 -19.63 -37.93 20.25
C ILE A 880 -21.13 -38.04 20.55
N ASN A 881 -21.98 -37.32 19.81
CA ASN A 881 -23.44 -37.39 19.98
C ASN A 881 -24.01 -38.78 19.69
N GLN A 882 -23.51 -39.46 18.66
CA GLN A 882 -23.95 -40.81 18.33
C GLN A 882 -23.43 -41.85 19.33
N LEU A 883 -22.21 -41.65 19.88
CA LEU A 883 -21.70 -42.44 21.00
C LEU A 883 -22.58 -42.27 22.25
N ASN A 884 -22.94 -41.04 22.61
CA ASN A 884 -23.80 -40.75 23.76
C ASN A 884 -25.20 -41.39 23.61
N LYS A 885 -25.69 -41.50 22.37
CA LYS A 885 -26.95 -42.19 22.03
C LYS A 885 -26.81 -43.72 21.93
N GLY A 886 -25.64 -44.28 22.20
CA GLY A 886 -25.36 -45.72 22.15
C GLY A 886 -25.29 -46.33 20.76
N LYS A 887 -25.15 -45.52 19.69
CA LYS A 887 -24.99 -46.07 18.32
C LYS A 887 -23.60 -46.67 18.09
N TYR A 888 -22.60 -46.09 18.74
CA TYR A 888 -21.22 -46.56 18.72
C TYR A 888 -20.84 -47.07 20.11
N ASP A 889 -19.94 -48.04 20.15
CA ASP A 889 -19.36 -48.56 21.37
C ASP A 889 -18.17 -47.70 21.84
N ALA A 890 -17.40 -47.16 20.87
CA ALA A 890 -16.30 -46.25 21.14
C ALA A 890 -16.04 -45.29 19.97
N VAL A 891 -15.56 -44.10 20.28
CA VAL A 891 -15.07 -43.12 19.30
C VAL A 891 -13.57 -42.94 19.47
N ILE A 892 -12.79 -43.13 18.40
CA ILE A 892 -11.35 -42.87 18.40
C ILE A 892 -11.12 -41.41 18.03
N ILE A 893 -10.59 -40.63 18.97
CA ILE A 893 -10.52 -39.17 18.90
C ILE A 893 -9.37 -38.63 19.74
N ASP A 894 -8.94 -37.41 19.47
CA ASP A 894 -7.82 -36.77 20.16
C ASP A 894 -8.16 -36.45 21.62
N TYR A 895 -7.19 -36.64 22.52
CA TYR A 895 -7.37 -36.55 23.97
C TYR A 895 -7.92 -35.20 24.43
N SER A 896 -7.43 -34.10 23.87
CA SER A 896 -7.94 -32.75 24.20
C SER A 896 -9.46 -32.60 23.98
N ILE A 897 -9.99 -33.20 22.91
CA ILE A 897 -11.42 -33.14 22.58
C ILE A 897 -12.21 -34.08 23.48
N ALA A 898 -11.71 -35.31 23.69
CA ALA A 898 -12.32 -36.27 24.59
C ALA A 898 -12.41 -35.71 26.01
N LYS A 899 -11.36 -35.04 26.48
CA LYS A 899 -11.29 -34.37 27.77
C LYS A 899 -12.30 -33.24 27.86
N SER A 900 -12.43 -32.42 26.83
CA SER A 900 -13.46 -31.38 26.77
C SER A 900 -14.88 -31.99 26.84
N ALA A 901 -15.15 -33.03 26.02
CA ALA A 901 -16.42 -33.72 25.99
C ALA A 901 -16.81 -34.27 27.37
N THR A 902 -15.91 -34.98 28.07
CA THR A 902 -16.21 -35.54 29.40
C THR A 902 -16.47 -34.51 30.49
N LYS A 903 -16.09 -33.23 30.29
CA LYS A 903 -16.42 -32.13 31.19
C LYS A 903 -17.77 -31.49 30.88
N ASN A 904 -18.30 -31.69 29.67
CA ASN A 904 -19.61 -31.19 29.29
C ASN A 904 -20.71 -31.99 29.99
N LYS A 905 -21.68 -31.28 30.59
CA LYS A 905 -22.80 -31.90 31.31
C LYS A 905 -23.66 -32.80 30.42
N GLU A 906 -23.75 -32.52 29.13
CA GLU A 906 -24.51 -33.33 28.16
C GLU A 906 -23.88 -34.72 27.94
N TYR A 907 -22.57 -34.83 28.15
CA TYR A 907 -21.79 -36.06 27.95
C TYR A 907 -21.26 -36.60 29.28
N ALA A 908 -21.95 -36.31 30.39
CA ALA A 908 -21.54 -36.70 31.72
C ALA A 908 -21.38 -38.22 31.90
N ASP A 909 -22.00 -39.03 31.04
CA ASP A 909 -21.88 -40.49 31.04
C ASP A 909 -20.78 -41.04 30.14
N LEU A 910 -19.98 -40.18 29.48
CA LEU A 910 -18.82 -40.60 28.71
C LEU A 910 -17.54 -40.61 29.57
N MET A 911 -16.59 -41.46 29.20
CA MET A 911 -15.26 -41.52 29.82
C MET A 911 -14.17 -41.86 28.82
N ILE A 912 -12.96 -41.40 29.12
CA ILE A 912 -11.73 -41.72 28.37
C ILE A 912 -11.18 -43.04 28.89
N VAL A 913 -10.70 -43.89 27.98
CA VAL A 913 -9.91 -45.08 28.36
C VAL A 913 -8.43 -44.69 28.44
N ASP A 914 -7.93 -44.44 29.65
CA ASP A 914 -6.63 -43.79 29.86
C ASP A 914 -5.41 -44.62 29.42
N ASN A 915 -5.52 -45.95 29.33
CA ASN A 915 -4.41 -46.89 29.04
C ASN A 915 -4.37 -47.37 27.59
N LEU A 916 -4.94 -46.61 26.64
CA LEU A 916 -4.85 -46.89 25.22
C LEU A 916 -3.82 -45.97 24.58
N ASP A 917 -2.70 -46.55 24.16
CA ASP A 917 -1.79 -45.88 23.24
C ASP A 917 -2.27 -46.15 21.80
N LEU A 918 -2.88 -45.12 21.21
CA LEU A 918 -3.35 -45.13 19.82
C LEU A 918 -2.48 -44.23 18.93
N GLY A 919 -1.31 -43.83 19.44
CA GLY A 919 -0.35 -42.94 18.81
C GLY A 919 -0.58 -41.46 19.12
N ASP A 920 0.50 -40.70 18.98
CA ASP A 920 0.53 -39.25 19.18
C ASP A 920 0.00 -38.50 17.95
N ASP A 921 -0.49 -37.28 18.18
CA ASP A 921 -0.97 -36.34 17.18
C ASP A 921 -0.43 -34.93 17.51
N GLU A 922 0.40 -34.37 16.64
CA GLU A 922 0.98 -33.04 16.81
C GLU A 922 0.17 -32.00 16.03
N TYR A 923 -0.24 -30.88 16.65
CA TYR A 923 -0.95 -29.82 15.91
C TYR A 923 -0.04 -28.68 15.51
N ALA A 924 -0.20 -28.24 14.26
CA ALA A 924 0.42 -27.06 13.68
C ALA A 924 -0.59 -26.34 12.75
N VAL A 925 -0.24 -25.13 12.30
CA VAL A 925 -1.00 -24.37 11.29
C VAL A 925 -0.55 -24.81 9.89
N GLY A 926 -1.48 -25.10 9.00
CA GLY A 926 -1.19 -25.52 7.62
C GLY A 926 -1.18 -24.36 6.63
N PHE A 927 -0.18 -24.30 5.76
CA PHE A 927 0.03 -23.30 4.72
C PHE A 927 0.33 -23.94 3.37
N ARG A 928 0.24 -23.18 2.28
CA ARG A 928 0.74 -23.62 0.97
C ARG A 928 2.26 -23.92 1.05
N ILE A 929 2.75 -24.87 0.25
CA ILE A 929 4.15 -25.36 0.28
C ILE A 929 5.18 -24.22 0.20
N ASN A 930 4.92 -23.18 -0.60
CA ASN A 930 5.82 -22.04 -0.82
C ASN A 930 5.38 -20.78 -0.07
N SER A 931 4.51 -20.90 0.93
CA SER A 931 4.00 -19.75 1.66
C SER A 931 5.09 -19.09 2.51
N ASP A 932 5.35 -17.81 2.26
CA ASP A 932 6.23 -16.96 3.07
C ASP A 932 5.56 -16.51 4.39
N LEU A 933 4.23 -16.62 4.48
CA LEU A 933 3.45 -16.35 5.69
C LEU A 933 3.85 -17.25 6.87
N THR A 934 4.26 -18.50 6.61
CA THR A 934 4.68 -19.46 7.64
C THR A 934 5.85 -18.95 8.48
N VAL A 935 6.82 -18.27 7.86
CA VAL A 935 8.00 -17.73 8.56
C VAL A 935 7.57 -16.68 9.58
N LYS A 936 6.72 -15.73 9.15
CA LYS A 936 6.23 -14.65 10.01
C LYS A 936 5.33 -15.14 11.13
N ILE A 937 4.49 -16.14 10.87
CA ILE A 937 3.69 -16.75 11.92
C ILE A 937 4.57 -17.52 12.91
N ASN A 938 5.61 -18.22 12.47
CA ASN A 938 6.53 -18.92 13.38
C ASN A 938 7.31 -17.99 14.31
N GLU A 939 7.73 -16.81 13.82
CA GLU A 939 8.32 -15.75 14.64
C GLU A 939 7.34 -15.33 15.76
N ILE A 940 6.09 -15.03 15.40
CA ILE A 940 5.06 -14.59 16.36
C ILE A 940 4.69 -15.70 17.37
N ILE A 941 4.56 -16.94 16.90
CA ILE A 941 4.27 -18.08 17.77
C ILE A 941 5.37 -18.23 18.83
N GLN A 942 6.64 -18.05 18.45
CA GLN A 942 7.76 -18.09 19.39
C GLN A 942 7.63 -17.01 20.47
N ASP A 943 7.35 -15.76 20.07
CA ASP A 943 7.16 -14.66 21.03
C ASP A 943 6.02 -14.97 22.02
N LEU A 944 4.92 -15.54 21.53
CA LEU A 944 3.76 -15.92 22.36
C LEU A 944 4.07 -17.05 23.36
N PHE A 945 5.01 -17.95 23.03
CA PHE A 945 5.54 -18.93 23.97
C PHE A 945 6.44 -18.28 25.02
N GLU A 946 7.34 -17.37 24.61
CA GLU A 946 8.26 -16.66 25.52
C GLU A 946 7.50 -15.79 26.54
N GLU A 947 6.43 -15.14 26.09
CA GLU A 947 5.55 -14.31 26.92
C GLU A 947 4.60 -15.10 27.82
N LYS A 948 4.59 -16.44 27.71
CA LYS A 948 3.61 -17.34 28.35
C LYS A 948 2.15 -17.01 27.99
N TRP A 949 1.92 -16.28 26.91
CA TRP A 949 0.57 -15.95 26.44
C TRP A 949 -0.17 -17.24 26.08
N ILE A 950 0.50 -18.16 25.37
CA ILE A 950 -0.09 -19.44 24.97
C ILE A 950 -0.34 -20.39 26.15
N ASN A 951 0.40 -20.25 27.26
CA ASN A 951 0.12 -20.99 28.48
C ASN A 951 -1.21 -20.53 29.10
N ASN A 952 -1.43 -19.22 29.17
CA ASN A 952 -2.67 -18.65 29.73
C ASN A 952 -3.89 -19.05 28.91
N ILE A 953 -3.79 -19.02 27.58
CA ILE A 953 -4.90 -19.44 26.71
C ILE A 953 -5.13 -20.96 26.79
N ALA A 954 -4.07 -21.78 26.89
CA ALA A 954 -4.20 -23.21 27.10
C ALA A 954 -4.88 -23.54 28.45
N ASP A 955 -4.56 -22.81 29.53
CA ASP A 955 -5.21 -22.95 30.83
C ASP A 955 -6.71 -22.65 30.75
N LYS A 956 -7.08 -21.54 30.09
CA LYS A 956 -8.49 -21.14 29.88
C LYS A 956 -9.32 -22.25 29.22
N TYR A 957 -8.74 -22.97 28.26
CA TYR A 957 -9.41 -24.04 27.52
C TYR A 957 -9.09 -25.46 28.03
N GLY A 958 -8.35 -25.60 29.14
CA GLY A 958 -8.02 -26.88 29.76
C GLY A 958 -7.06 -27.77 28.95
N MET A 959 -6.21 -27.16 28.13
CA MET A 959 -5.27 -27.78 27.19
C MET A 959 -3.81 -27.76 27.68
N SER A 960 -3.52 -27.26 28.88
CA SER A 960 -2.15 -27.06 29.39
C SER A 960 -1.30 -28.34 29.48
N ASP A 961 -1.94 -29.50 29.62
CA ASP A 961 -1.29 -30.80 29.68
C ASP A 961 -0.89 -31.35 28.31
N VAL A 962 -1.56 -30.90 27.24
CA VAL A 962 -1.25 -31.24 25.84
C VAL A 962 -0.48 -30.13 25.12
N LEU A 963 -0.29 -28.96 25.75
CA LEU A 963 0.54 -27.91 25.18
C LEU A 963 1.95 -28.46 24.96
N PHE A 964 2.57 -28.12 23.83
CA PHE A 964 3.93 -28.55 23.50
C PHE A 964 4.90 -28.21 24.66
N LYS A 965 5.66 -29.21 25.14
CA LYS A 965 6.66 -29.07 26.21
C LYS A 965 8.05 -29.33 25.64
N ASN A 966 9.00 -28.44 25.94
CA ASN A 966 10.39 -28.48 25.45
C ASN A 966 11.25 -29.59 26.11
N THR A 967 10.70 -30.79 26.34
CA THR A 967 11.31 -31.90 27.10
C THR A 967 11.82 -33.07 26.26
N ASP A 968 11.61 -33.07 24.94
CA ASP A 968 12.20 -34.06 24.04
C ASP A 968 13.71 -33.85 23.87
N SER A 969 14.45 -34.90 23.45
CA SER A 969 15.87 -34.75 23.08
C SER A 969 16.02 -33.64 22.06
N ASP A 970 17.07 -32.81 22.14
CA ASP A 970 17.21 -31.63 21.29
C ASP A 970 17.11 -31.97 19.79
N ALA A 971 17.60 -33.14 19.37
CA ALA A 971 17.44 -33.62 17.99
C ALA A 971 15.96 -33.83 17.60
N LYS A 972 15.16 -34.50 18.43
CA LYS A 972 13.73 -34.70 18.17
C LYS A 972 12.96 -33.39 18.23
N TYR A 973 13.30 -32.52 19.19
CA TYR A 973 12.76 -31.16 19.29
C TYR A 973 13.02 -30.34 18.00
N ILE A 974 14.27 -30.33 17.50
CA ILE A 974 14.65 -29.60 16.28
C ILE A 974 13.97 -30.20 15.04
N MET A 975 14.01 -31.53 14.89
CA MET A 975 13.44 -32.20 13.71
C MET A 975 11.92 -32.05 13.66
N ASN A 976 11.21 -32.11 14.80
CA ASN A 976 9.76 -31.89 14.84
C ASN A 976 9.39 -30.43 14.54
N ASN A 977 10.20 -29.47 15.01
CA ASN A 977 10.02 -28.06 14.71
C ASN A 977 10.26 -27.74 13.23
N GLY A 978 11.00 -28.58 12.51
CA GLY A 978 11.42 -28.32 11.14
C GLY A 978 12.39 -27.14 11.03
N GLN A 979 12.96 -26.68 12.15
CA GLN A 979 13.85 -25.53 12.21
C GLN A 979 14.81 -25.63 13.40
N ILE A 980 15.98 -24.99 13.29
CA ILE A 980 17.01 -24.94 14.34
C ILE A 980 17.47 -23.50 14.58
N VAL A 981 17.50 -23.06 15.84
CA VAL A 981 18.00 -21.73 16.22
C VAL A 981 19.51 -21.79 16.48
N ILE A 982 20.27 -21.15 15.61
CA ILE A 982 21.72 -21.19 15.57
C ILE A 982 22.30 -19.91 16.17
N GLY A 983 22.99 -20.04 17.30
CA GLY A 983 23.69 -18.95 17.96
C GLY A 983 25.01 -18.60 17.28
N ILE A 984 25.17 -17.33 16.92
CA ILE A 984 26.29 -16.82 16.13
C ILE A 984 26.74 -15.44 16.62
N GLU A 985 27.98 -15.01 16.34
CA GLU A 985 28.47 -13.68 16.76
C GLU A 985 28.27 -12.62 15.66
N GLY A 986 28.37 -13.01 14.39
CA GLY A 986 28.11 -12.11 13.27
C GLY A 986 29.17 -11.02 13.04
N SER A 987 30.37 -11.17 13.61
CA SER A 987 31.50 -10.24 13.43
C SER A 987 32.80 -10.92 12.95
N ILE A 988 32.90 -12.25 12.97
CA ILE A 988 34.12 -13.00 12.70
C ILE A 988 34.31 -13.23 11.20
N ILE A 989 35.13 -12.42 10.53
CA ILE A 989 35.47 -12.61 9.11
C ILE A 989 36.57 -13.68 8.96
N PRO A 990 36.45 -14.68 8.06
CA PRO A 990 35.38 -14.94 7.09
C PRO A 990 34.35 -15.99 7.58
N MET A 991 34.32 -16.27 8.88
CA MET A 991 33.56 -17.39 9.48
C MET A 991 32.09 -17.07 9.63
N SER A 992 31.72 -16.08 10.43
CA SER A 992 30.37 -15.55 10.48
C SER A 992 30.39 -14.06 10.73
N TYR A 993 29.96 -13.30 9.75
CA TYR A 993 30.02 -11.85 9.80
C TYR A 993 28.85 -11.25 9.06
N TYR A 994 28.40 -10.09 9.53
CA TYR A 994 27.57 -9.23 8.71
C TYR A 994 28.44 -8.66 7.62
N ASN A 995 28.11 -8.99 6.37
CA ASN A 995 28.73 -8.32 5.24
C ASN A 995 28.32 -6.83 5.22
N GLU A 996 28.88 -6.10 4.27
CA GLU A 996 28.58 -4.69 4.04
C GLU A 996 27.08 -4.38 3.79
N TYR A 997 26.26 -5.39 3.49
CA TYR A 997 24.81 -5.29 3.27
C TYR A 997 23.97 -5.56 4.53
N GLY A 998 24.62 -5.77 5.69
CA GLY A 998 23.91 -6.14 6.93
C GLY A 998 23.31 -7.55 6.88
N GLU A 999 23.73 -8.39 5.92
CA GLU A 999 23.35 -9.79 5.82
C GLU A 999 24.38 -10.64 6.54
N LEU A 1000 23.91 -11.58 7.35
CA LEU A 1000 24.78 -12.57 7.98
C LEU A 1000 25.30 -13.53 6.90
N THR A 1001 26.62 -13.64 6.78
CA THR A 1001 27.30 -14.52 5.81
C THR A 1001 28.60 -15.08 6.41
N GLY A 1002 29.30 -15.91 5.65
CA GLY A 1002 30.56 -16.53 6.03
C GLY A 1002 30.49 -18.06 6.07
N PHE A 1003 31.65 -18.69 6.24
CA PHE A 1003 31.77 -20.14 6.19
C PHE A 1003 30.88 -20.89 7.19
N ASP A 1004 30.78 -20.42 8.44
CA ASP A 1004 29.91 -21.02 9.46
C ASP A 1004 28.43 -20.90 9.08
N TYR A 1005 28.04 -19.76 8.49
CA TYR A 1005 26.68 -19.52 8.01
C TYR A 1005 26.34 -20.45 6.83
N ASP A 1006 27.18 -20.50 5.81
CA ASP A 1006 26.96 -21.34 4.61
C ASP A 1006 26.95 -22.83 4.97
N PHE A 1007 27.86 -23.25 5.84
CA PHE A 1007 27.96 -24.65 6.26
C PHE A 1007 26.76 -25.07 7.12
N ALA A 1008 26.29 -24.21 8.02
CA ALA A 1008 25.06 -24.44 8.77
C ALA A 1008 23.84 -24.58 7.85
N ASN A 1009 23.71 -23.70 6.85
CA ASN A 1009 22.62 -23.76 5.87
C ASN A 1009 22.62 -25.08 5.08
N GLU A 1010 23.77 -25.51 4.57
CA GLU A 1010 23.89 -26.79 3.83
C GLU A 1010 23.54 -28.00 4.71
N VAL A 1011 23.98 -28.02 5.97
CA VAL A 1011 23.64 -29.11 6.89
C VAL A 1011 22.14 -29.13 7.20
N CYS A 1012 21.53 -27.97 7.45
CA CYS A 1012 20.09 -27.86 7.72
C CYS A 1012 19.25 -28.29 6.50
N SER A 1013 19.66 -27.88 5.30
CA SER A 1013 19.05 -28.32 4.05
C SER A 1013 19.06 -29.85 3.90
N ARG A 1014 20.19 -30.52 4.18
CA ARG A 1014 20.28 -31.99 4.15
C ARG A 1014 19.46 -32.69 5.22
N LEU A 1015 19.23 -32.03 6.36
CA LEU A 1015 18.40 -32.53 7.45
C LEU A 1015 16.91 -32.24 7.22
N GLY A 1016 16.55 -31.47 6.18
CA GLY A 1016 15.17 -31.08 5.90
C GLY A 1016 14.59 -30.09 6.92
N ILE A 1017 15.45 -29.25 7.51
CA ILE A 1017 15.06 -28.23 8.52
C ILE A 1017 15.58 -26.84 8.13
N ASP A 1018 14.90 -25.79 8.57
CA ASP A 1018 15.24 -24.40 8.29
C ASP A 1018 16.17 -23.81 9.39
N PRO A 1019 17.33 -23.24 9.04
CA PRO A 1019 18.19 -22.56 10.01
C PRO A 1019 17.67 -21.16 10.34
N ILE A 1020 17.60 -20.84 11.63
CA ILE A 1020 17.29 -19.49 12.15
C ILE A 1020 18.55 -18.98 12.86
N PHE A 1021 19.24 -18.01 12.27
CA PHE A 1021 20.44 -17.45 12.87
C PHE A 1021 20.10 -16.36 13.89
N ARG A 1022 20.63 -16.50 15.10
CA ARG A 1022 20.46 -15.56 16.20
C ARG A 1022 21.83 -15.04 16.63
N VAL A 1023 22.03 -13.73 16.48
CA VAL A 1023 23.23 -13.07 17.01
C VAL A 1023 23.15 -13.08 18.53
N ILE A 1024 24.20 -13.59 19.18
CA ILE A 1024 24.28 -13.71 20.62
C ILE A 1024 25.45 -12.90 21.17
N ASP A 1025 25.26 -12.40 22.39
CA ASP A 1025 26.35 -11.87 23.19
C ASP A 1025 27.32 -13.03 23.52
N TRP A 1026 28.54 -12.95 22.97
CA TRP A 1026 29.50 -14.04 23.07
C TRP A 1026 29.92 -14.35 24.51
N ASP A 1027 29.83 -13.38 25.43
CA ASP A 1027 30.10 -13.59 26.86
C ASP A 1027 29.00 -14.42 27.55
N LYS A 1028 27.80 -14.48 26.94
CA LYS A 1028 26.63 -15.20 27.47
C LYS A 1028 26.31 -16.49 26.72
N LYS A 1029 27.02 -16.84 25.64
CA LYS A 1029 26.72 -18.01 24.78
C LYS A 1029 26.46 -19.32 25.55
N GLU A 1030 27.22 -19.62 26.61
CA GLU A 1030 26.99 -20.81 27.43
C GLU A 1030 25.66 -20.75 28.18
N LYS A 1031 25.26 -19.56 28.66
CA LYS A 1031 23.97 -19.33 29.34
C LYS A 1031 22.81 -19.31 28.36
N GLU A 1032 22.98 -18.71 27.18
CA GLU A 1032 21.99 -18.73 26.09
C GLU A 1032 21.69 -20.17 25.65
N LEU A 1033 22.74 -20.99 25.47
CA LEU A 1033 22.61 -22.41 25.19
C LEU A 1033 21.91 -23.19 26.33
N GLN A 1034 22.27 -22.91 27.59
CA GLN A 1034 21.65 -23.57 28.76
C GLN A 1034 20.18 -23.20 28.93
N ASN A 1035 19.80 -21.97 28.59
CA ASN A 1035 18.43 -21.47 28.71
C ASN A 1035 17.58 -21.79 27.48
N LYS A 1036 18.12 -22.50 26.47
CA LYS A 1036 17.46 -22.82 25.19
C LYS A 1036 16.98 -21.59 24.41
N THR A 1037 17.64 -20.45 24.56
CA THR A 1037 17.43 -19.30 23.65
C THR A 1037 18.11 -19.54 22.30
N ILE A 1038 19.05 -20.47 22.23
CA ILE A 1038 19.63 -21.05 21.01
C ILE A 1038 19.67 -22.57 21.17
N ASP A 1039 19.59 -23.29 20.06
CA ASP A 1039 19.65 -24.76 20.03
C ASP A 1039 21.09 -25.26 19.89
N CYS A 1040 21.93 -24.50 19.20
CA CYS A 1040 23.35 -24.78 19.09
C CYS A 1040 24.18 -23.49 18.96
N ILE A 1041 25.49 -23.60 19.22
CA ILE A 1041 26.46 -22.54 18.90
C ILE A 1041 27.22 -22.98 17.65
N TRP A 1042 27.12 -22.20 16.58
CA TRP A 1042 27.77 -22.50 15.30
C TRP A 1042 28.53 -21.27 14.80
N ASN A 1043 29.69 -21.04 15.42
CA ASN A 1043 30.51 -19.85 15.20
C ASN A 1043 31.98 -20.13 15.56
N SER A 1044 32.61 -21.08 14.86
CA SER A 1044 34.03 -21.43 15.01
C SER A 1044 34.49 -21.65 16.47
N LEU A 1045 33.62 -22.26 17.29
CA LEU A 1045 33.84 -22.40 18.73
C LEU A 1045 35.00 -23.35 19.04
N THR A 1046 36.08 -22.84 19.64
CA THR A 1046 37.23 -23.68 20.03
C THR A 1046 36.86 -24.72 21.08
N ILE A 1047 37.20 -25.98 20.80
CA ILE A 1047 37.00 -27.11 21.71
C ILE A 1047 38.08 -27.09 22.80
N THR A 1048 37.67 -27.08 24.08
CA THR A 1048 38.58 -27.17 25.24
C THR A 1048 38.08 -28.21 26.24
N GLU A 1049 38.98 -28.77 27.06
CA GLU A 1049 38.64 -29.73 28.12
C GLU A 1049 37.63 -29.15 29.13
N GLN A 1050 37.70 -27.85 29.41
CA GLN A 1050 36.74 -27.19 30.28
C GLN A 1050 35.34 -27.15 29.65
N ARG A 1051 35.22 -26.81 28.36
CA ARG A 1051 33.93 -26.79 27.67
C ARG A 1051 33.35 -28.18 27.46
N ARG A 1052 34.19 -29.21 27.26
CA ARG A 1052 33.73 -30.61 27.19
C ARG A 1052 33.01 -31.08 28.45
N LYS A 1053 33.23 -30.43 29.60
CA LYS A 1053 32.50 -30.72 30.85
C LYS A 1053 31.10 -30.11 30.91
N SER A 1054 30.81 -29.07 30.11
CA SER A 1054 29.55 -28.32 30.17
C SER A 1054 28.71 -28.35 28.89
N MET A 1055 29.26 -28.83 27.76
CA MET A 1055 28.54 -28.94 26.48
C MET A 1055 29.09 -30.11 25.64
N LYS A 1056 28.26 -30.61 24.72
CA LYS A 1056 28.67 -31.60 23.71
C LYS A 1056 29.11 -30.87 22.44
N PHE A 1057 30.04 -31.48 21.69
CA PHE A 1057 30.58 -30.94 20.45
C PHE A 1057 30.31 -31.88 19.27
N SER A 1058 30.17 -31.29 18.08
CA SER A 1058 30.23 -32.01 16.81
C SER A 1058 31.64 -32.58 16.55
N ILE A 1059 31.77 -33.32 15.46
CA ILE A 1059 33.09 -33.61 14.89
C ILE A 1059 33.71 -32.26 14.47
N PRO A 1060 34.99 -31.97 14.80
CA PRO A 1060 35.62 -30.71 14.43
C PRO A 1060 35.56 -30.51 12.91
N TYR A 1061 35.05 -29.35 12.48
CA TYR A 1061 34.86 -29.03 11.06
C TYR A 1061 35.90 -28.03 10.52
N VAL A 1062 36.67 -27.38 11.40
CA VAL A 1062 37.82 -26.51 11.08
C VAL A 1062 38.95 -26.81 12.07
N THR A 1063 40.21 -26.80 11.59
CA THR A 1063 41.42 -26.92 12.42
C THR A 1063 42.35 -25.74 12.16
N ASN A 1064 42.51 -24.86 13.14
CA ASN A 1064 43.35 -23.65 13.05
C ASN A 1064 44.62 -23.77 13.89
N LYS A 1065 45.58 -22.87 13.64
CA LYS A 1065 46.77 -22.68 14.49
C LYS A 1065 46.67 -21.34 15.20
N GLN A 1066 47.31 -21.22 16.35
CA GLN A 1066 47.50 -19.91 16.95
C GLN A 1066 48.73 -19.22 16.37
N ALA A 1067 48.56 -17.96 16.02
CA ALA A 1067 49.58 -17.10 15.46
C ALA A 1067 49.80 -15.87 16.36
N ILE A 1068 51.04 -15.40 16.36
CA ILE A 1068 51.39 -14.10 16.92
C ILE A 1068 51.62 -13.16 15.77
N VAL A 1069 50.88 -12.06 15.75
CA VAL A 1069 51.00 -11.02 14.74
C VAL A 1069 51.73 -9.83 15.35
N ILE A 1070 52.76 -9.36 14.67
CA ILE A 1070 53.55 -8.18 15.04
C ILE A 1070 53.48 -7.14 13.93
N ASN A 1071 53.71 -5.87 14.27
CA ASN A 1071 53.90 -4.84 13.25
C ASN A 1071 55.18 -5.15 12.44
N LYS A 1072 55.13 -5.04 11.11
CA LYS A 1072 56.29 -5.32 10.23
C LYS A 1072 57.53 -4.49 10.61
N SER A 1073 57.33 -3.27 11.10
CA SER A 1073 58.42 -2.42 11.60
C SER A 1073 59.16 -3.03 12.81
N ASN A 1074 58.52 -3.91 13.56
CA ASN A 1074 59.09 -4.62 14.70
C ASN A 1074 59.67 -5.99 14.34
N ALA A 1075 59.69 -6.40 13.07
CA ALA A 1075 60.13 -7.73 12.65
C ALA A 1075 61.60 -8.03 13.02
N SER A 1076 62.47 -7.02 13.04
CA SER A 1076 63.86 -7.16 13.49
C SER A 1076 64.01 -7.21 15.02
N LYS A 1077 63.01 -6.73 15.76
CA LYS A 1077 62.98 -6.66 17.22
C LYS A 1077 62.40 -7.95 17.82
N TYR A 1078 61.34 -8.48 17.22
CA TYR A 1078 60.63 -9.68 17.70
C TYR A 1078 60.81 -10.85 16.74
N THR A 1079 61.94 -11.57 16.89
CA THR A 1079 62.33 -12.65 15.97
C THR A 1079 61.96 -14.04 16.47
N ASN A 1080 61.56 -14.19 17.75
CA ASN A 1080 61.16 -15.45 18.36
C ASN A 1080 60.28 -15.22 19.62
N LEU A 1081 59.69 -16.28 20.19
CA LEU A 1081 58.82 -16.17 21.37
C LEU A 1081 59.51 -15.53 22.60
N GLU A 1082 60.80 -15.79 22.80
CA GLU A 1082 61.54 -15.24 23.95
C GLU A 1082 61.71 -13.72 23.84
N SER A 1083 61.89 -13.18 22.63
CA SER A 1083 61.99 -11.74 22.40
C SER A 1083 60.70 -10.97 22.78
N LEU A 1084 59.55 -11.66 22.87
CA LEU A 1084 58.26 -11.07 23.23
C LEU A 1084 58.03 -10.91 24.74
N LYS A 1085 58.94 -11.40 25.61
CA LYS A 1085 58.82 -11.22 27.07
C LYS A 1085 58.69 -9.76 27.50
N SER A 1086 59.23 -8.83 26.71
CA SER A 1086 59.20 -7.39 26.98
C SER A 1086 58.13 -6.63 26.18
N ALA A 1087 57.35 -7.34 25.36
CA ALA A 1087 56.35 -6.76 24.48
C ALA A 1087 55.08 -6.37 25.25
N LYS A 1088 54.35 -5.38 24.74
CA LYS A 1088 52.92 -5.18 25.05
C LYS A 1088 52.09 -6.05 24.13
N ILE A 1089 51.30 -6.96 24.69
CA ILE A 1089 50.53 -7.95 23.93
C ILE A 1089 49.04 -7.81 24.23
N THR A 1090 48.20 -7.98 23.21
CA THR A 1090 46.74 -8.02 23.34
C THR A 1090 46.15 -9.30 22.74
N ALA A 1091 44.92 -9.64 23.14
CA ALA A 1091 44.06 -10.66 22.55
C ALA A 1091 42.61 -10.42 22.99
N LEU A 1092 41.65 -10.98 22.25
CA LEU A 1092 40.22 -10.94 22.59
C LEU A 1092 39.99 -11.53 24.00
N ILE A 1093 39.26 -10.82 24.84
CA ILE A 1093 38.89 -11.27 26.19
C ILE A 1093 38.09 -12.58 26.16
N GLY A 1094 38.38 -13.50 27.08
CA GLY A 1094 37.67 -14.78 27.17
C GLY A 1094 38.00 -15.80 26.07
N SER A 1095 38.95 -15.50 25.19
CA SER A 1095 39.35 -16.36 24.06
C SER A 1095 40.40 -17.42 24.43
N SER A 1096 40.54 -18.43 23.56
CA SER A 1096 41.67 -19.38 23.62
C SER A 1096 43.03 -18.70 23.45
N ASN A 1097 43.08 -17.56 22.76
CA ASN A 1097 44.28 -16.74 22.56
C ASN A 1097 44.74 -16.09 23.87
N GLU A 1098 43.82 -15.58 24.68
CA GLU A 1098 44.12 -15.09 26.04
C GLU A 1098 44.64 -16.22 26.94
N ALA A 1099 44.04 -17.41 26.87
CA ALA A 1099 44.48 -18.55 27.66
C ALA A 1099 45.93 -18.96 27.33
N ILE A 1100 46.34 -18.86 26.06
CA ILE A 1100 47.71 -19.14 25.64
C ILE A 1100 48.70 -18.06 26.07
N ILE A 1101 48.31 -16.78 26.05
CA ILE A 1101 49.16 -15.72 26.62
C ILE A 1101 49.46 -16.03 28.10
N LYS A 1102 48.43 -16.39 28.87
CA LYS A 1102 48.56 -16.66 30.31
C LYS A 1102 49.35 -17.94 30.63
N SER A 1103 49.27 -18.96 29.79
CA SER A 1103 49.89 -20.28 30.06
C SER A 1103 51.27 -20.47 29.41
N ASN A 1104 51.60 -19.73 28.36
CA ASN A 1104 52.88 -19.88 27.66
C ASN A 1104 54.03 -19.27 28.47
N LYS A 1105 55.13 -20.02 28.62
CA LYS A 1105 56.32 -19.63 29.43
C LYS A 1105 56.91 -18.25 29.08
N TYR A 1106 56.79 -17.81 27.83
CA TYR A 1106 57.34 -16.53 27.36
C TYR A 1106 56.29 -15.42 27.32
N LEU A 1107 55.10 -15.70 26.78
CA LEU A 1107 54.04 -14.69 26.66
C LEU A 1107 53.47 -14.25 28.01
N SER A 1108 53.47 -15.13 29.01
CA SER A 1108 53.02 -14.82 30.38
C SER A 1108 53.89 -13.77 31.08
N GLN A 1109 55.10 -13.50 30.58
CA GLN A 1109 55.99 -12.46 31.09
C GLN A 1109 55.78 -11.11 30.40
N ALA A 1110 55.08 -11.08 29.26
CA ALA A 1110 54.78 -9.87 28.51
C ALA A 1110 53.72 -9.02 29.20
N LYS A 1111 53.67 -7.71 28.90
CA LYS A 1111 52.62 -6.85 29.43
C LYS A 1111 51.32 -7.08 28.65
N TYR A 1112 50.41 -7.86 29.23
CA TYR A 1112 49.11 -8.19 28.64
C TYR A 1112 48.02 -7.19 29.00
N GLU A 1113 47.21 -6.83 28.01
CA GLU A 1113 45.95 -6.09 28.18
C GLU A 1113 44.90 -6.71 27.25
N ALA A 1114 43.69 -6.97 27.75
CA ALA A 1114 42.64 -7.60 26.96
C ALA A 1114 41.97 -6.59 26.02
N SER A 1115 41.59 -7.04 24.83
CA SER A 1115 40.78 -6.28 23.88
C SER A 1115 39.32 -6.73 23.90
N GLY A 1116 38.41 -5.79 23.66
CA GLY A 1116 36.97 -6.07 23.56
C GLY A 1116 36.56 -6.74 22.24
N THR A 1117 37.30 -6.52 21.14
CA THR A 1117 37.07 -7.21 19.86
C THR A 1117 38.39 -7.63 19.18
N ILE A 1118 38.30 -8.51 18.18
CA ILE A 1118 39.45 -8.93 17.37
C ILE A 1118 39.96 -7.75 16.54
N GLU A 1119 39.07 -6.97 15.92
CA GLU A 1119 39.38 -5.80 15.10
C GLU A 1119 40.17 -4.77 15.92
N LEU A 1120 39.71 -4.48 17.13
CA LEU A 1120 40.37 -3.53 18.02
C LEU A 1120 41.78 -3.99 18.41
N SER A 1121 42.03 -5.30 18.49
CA SER A 1121 43.36 -5.86 18.72
C SER A 1121 44.31 -5.54 17.55
N PHE A 1122 43.83 -5.69 16.31
CA PHE A 1122 44.60 -5.36 15.11
C PHE A 1122 44.76 -3.85 14.89
N GLU A 1123 43.73 -3.04 15.17
CA GLU A 1123 43.80 -1.58 15.10
C GLU A 1123 44.82 -1.02 16.08
N ASN A 1124 44.80 -1.49 17.32
CA ASN A 1124 45.75 -1.04 18.33
C ASN A 1124 47.18 -1.51 17.99
N LEU A 1125 47.36 -2.68 17.40
CA LEU A 1125 48.66 -3.14 16.86
C LEU A 1125 49.13 -2.25 15.70
N LYS A 1126 48.23 -1.88 14.78
CA LYS A 1126 48.52 -0.97 13.65
C LYS A 1126 48.90 0.43 14.12
N GLN A 1127 48.24 0.93 15.17
CA GLN A 1127 48.52 2.22 15.80
C GLN A 1127 49.78 2.20 16.70
N GLY A 1128 50.41 1.03 16.88
CA GLY A 1128 51.59 0.89 17.73
C GLY A 1128 51.33 0.96 19.24
N LYS A 1129 50.06 0.83 19.66
CA LYS A 1129 49.69 0.76 21.08
C LYS A 1129 50.14 -0.57 21.71
N PHE A 1130 50.06 -1.65 20.93
CA PHE A 1130 50.61 -2.96 21.27
C PHE A 1130 51.72 -3.35 20.29
N ASP A 1131 52.65 -4.16 20.78
CA ASP A 1131 53.78 -4.69 20.01
C ASP A 1131 53.39 -5.98 19.26
N ALA A 1132 52.46 -6.76 19.83
CA ALA A 1132 51.95 -8.00 19.26
C ALA A 1132 50.48 -8.27 19.62
N THR A 1133 49.78 -9.06 18.82
CA THR A 1133 48.49 -9.67 19.17
C THR A 1133 48.53 -11.18 18.94
N VAL A 1134 47.84 -11.96 19.77
CA VAL A 1134 47.67 -13.41 19.56
C VAL A 1134 46.28 -13.65 18.97
N THR A 1135 46.22 -14.42 17.88
CA THR A 1135 45.00 -14.67 17.11
C THR A 1135 45.03 -16.05 16.48
N ASP A 1136 43.87 -16.53 16.02
CA ASP A 1136 43.77 -17.75 15.22
C ASP A 1136 44.19 -17.49 13.75
N PHE A 1137 44.82 -18.48 13.12
CA PHE A 1137 45.32 -18.50 11.73
C PHE A 1137 44.94 -19.80 11.01
#